data_AF-A0A821V9N0-F1
#
_entry.id   AF-A0A821V9N0-F1
#
_cell.length_a   1.000
_cell.length_b   1.000
_cell.length_c   1.000
_cell.angle_alpha   90.00
_cell.angle_beta   90.00
_cell.angle_gamma   90.00
#
_symmetry.space_group_name_H-M   'P 1'
#
loop_
_entity.id
_entity.type
_entity.pdbx_description
1 polymer ?
#
loop_
_entity_poly.entity_id
_entity_poly.type
_entity_poly.pdbx_seq_one_letter_code
_entity_poly.pdbx_strand_id
1 'polypeptide(L)'
;MGFCKRYNCVPIEPNDILTIVYTSGSSDFPKGVMISDGALRSLFPEELSPSTGEQVTFSYQPLAWYGGRNNLIGTFLLGGRAGFFTGNPSRLMEELALVRPTVFAAPPSIWNKIYSEFKSALALTMIPDSQQHAEVEKELLGQFSKLIPSRCNTIAIVGALISSLVLDFMHKCFRHCQIEDGYGITECGGVAFNNRFDPTVTYRLESVPEMNFTLEDQPFPRGELLIKTHQMFSGYVNNPTETRAALTDDGFFRTGDIVELRQILGKPPYVYIIDRKKNFFKLSNGQFVSPEYLQGIFTRSAFIEQIFIHGDLYEDSVTAVIVPNRDRAQAFAIENNITSLESDPKFYDAIMHDLHAIGAKESLRKHEIPSRIIIDFEPFIVENGLLTSSLKPCRPKLIAHYAKRLKTTNTLEQRLKTIIETVTGQSLATDDDVGFLATGGNSLAAVRLSRMVREDLGITLPLSILFQSEMNLKRLTEFAQNPSLIQEDSIVSRLLHDAELDLNITIGKPKMLASSPSMVFVTGTTGFVGGFLLFEMLNRYPIDCKFICLVRCEQWTNPLDRIQKNMTFLHLWQDHFRERIVPLLGDLAQTQFGLDDKTYASIAAQIDLIFHCGAAVNFLLPYSQLYGSNVCGTREIIHLATYPSNCIPVQYISTISILPPGIVEEIHIDAISPHHLTTGYGQSKWVAEKLMRKASCFGLPVVIYRLGSMCASANSGACNPLDLHTIFIAAILKTGSYPTEALNMKLDTLPVNFAANNIIRLSLVRPDVYGNVYHVVHPDGGVAFQNIVTSAKLCGVKINDVPFEQWRSMMRGHSFESADELLFELIFGKRLTLSAKQFYSIVSPLNIPAMDNDYTNKWLAFIMQNVRH
;
A
#
# COMPACT_ATOMS: atom_id res chain seq x y z
N MET A 1 -24.21 15.56 -60.07
CA MET A 1 -25.20 15.10 -59.06
C MET A 1 -24.52 14.00 -58.26
N GLY A 2 -24.28 14.22 -56.96
CA GLY A 2 -23.66 13.20 -56.10
C GLY A 2 -24.62 12.05 -55.83
N PHE A 3 -24.12 10.83 -55.81
CA PHE A 3 -24.90 9.65 -55.45
C PHE A 3 -25.27 9.71 -53.96
N CYS A 4 -26.55 9.91 -53.65
CA CYS A 4 -27.04 9.80 -52.27
C CYS A 4 -27.36 8.33 -51.98
N LYS A 5 -26.48 7.66 -51.23
CA LYS A 5 -26.72 6.29 -50.76
C LYS A 5 -27.78 6.36 -49.66
N ARG A 6 -29.00 5.86 -49.92
CA ARG A 6 -30.03 5.74 -48.88
C ARG A 6 -29.62 4.64 -47.91
N TYR A 7 -29.39 5.00 -46.66
CA TYR A 7 -29.22 4.06 -45.56
C TYR A 7 -30.60 3.74 -44.97
N ASN A 8 -30.82 2.48 -44.58
CA ASN A 8 -32.00 2.13 -43.80
C ASN A 8 -31.87 2.78 -42.42
N CYS A 9 -32.86 3.59 -42.03
CA CYS A 9 -32.93 4.14 -40.69
C CYS A 9 -33.18 2.99 -39.70
N VAL A 10 -32.34 2.88 -38.67
CA VAL A 10 -32.57 1.96 -37.55
C VAL A 10 -33.32 2.76 -36.49
N PRO A 11 -34.49 2.28 -36.00
CA PRO A 11 -35.17 2.94 -34.90
C PRO A 11 -34.29 2.90 -33.65
N ILE A 12 -34.24 4.01 -32.91
CA ILE A 12 -33.41 4.20 -31.71
C ILE A 12 -34.31 4.63 -30.56
N GLU A 13 -34.12 4.01 -29.40
CA GLU A 13 -34.78 4.34 -28.14
C GLU A 13 -33.92 5.32 -27.30
N PRO A 14 -34.50 6.14 -26.40
CA PRO A 14 -33.75 7.13 -25.62
C PRO A 14 -32.61 6.56 -24.76
N ASN A 15 -32.67 5.28 -24.41
CA ASN A 15 -31.64 4.61 -23.60
C ASN A 15 -30.56 3.91 -24.45
N ASP A 16 -30.71 3.89 -25.77
CA ASP A 16 -29.71 3.28 -26.65
C ASP A 16 -28.42 4.08 -26.62
N ILE A 17 -27.29 3.37 -26.51
CA ILE A 17 -25.97 4.00 -26.49
C ILE A 17 -25.62 4.48 -27.88
N LEU A 18 -25.56 5.79 -28.06
CA LEU A 18 -25.27 6.42 -29.34
C LEU A 18 -23.77 6.61 -29.54
N THR A 19 -23.04 6.90 -28.46
CA THR A 19 -21.60 7.14 -28.56
C THR A 19 -20.85 6.86 -27.27
N ILE A 20 -19.54 6.65 -27.43
CA ILE A 20 -18.59 6.50 -26.33
C ILE A 20 -17.58 7.64 -26.39
N VAL A 21 -17.32 8.26 -25.25
CA VAL A 21 -16.31 9.30 -25.09
C VAL A 21 -15.29 8.83 -24.07
N TYR A 22 -14.03 8.67 -24.48
CA TYR A 22 -12.98 8.27 -23.56
C TYR A 22 -12.47 9.48 -22.77
N THR A 23 -12.46 9.37 -21.45
CA THR A 23 -11.89 10.37 -20.54
C THR A 23 -10.61 9.82 -19.93
N SER A 24 -9.56 10.66 -19.85
CA SER A 24 -8.31 10.34 -19.17
C SER A 24 -8.35 10.77 -17.70
N GLY A 25 -9.52 10.77 -17.06
CA GLY A 25 -9.66 11.18 -15.66
C GLY A 25 -8.75 10.34 -14.77
N SER A 26 -8.18 10.97 -13.71
CA SER A 26 -7.32 10.52 -12.57
C SER A 26 -6.73 9.09 -12.43
N SER A 27 -7.21 8.08 -13.16
CA SER A 27 -6.60 6.75 -13.32
C SER A 27 -5.64 6.71 -14.51
N ASP A 28 -4.62 5.86 -14.41
CA ASP A 28 -3.61 5.66 -15.47
C ASP A 28 -4.17 5.09 -16.79
N PHE A 29 -5.45 4.68 -16.83
CA PHE A 29 -6.13 4.16 -18.02
C PHE A 29 -7.39 4.97 -18.41
N PRO A 30 -7.61 5.28 -19.71
CA PRO A 30 -8.81 5.96 -20.17
C PRO A 30 -10.11 5.17 -19.92
N LYS A 31 -11.16 5.83 -19.44
CA LYS A 31 -12.50 5.23 -19.22
C LYS A 31 -13.46 5.65 -20.33
N GLY A 32 -14.14 4.69 -20.95
CA GLY A 32 -15.15 4.97 -21.98
C GLY A 32 -16.49 5.35 -21.36
N VAL A 33 -16.87 6.62 -21.41
CA VAL A 33 -18.18 7.12 -20.96
C VAL A 33 -19.24 6.81 -22.02
N MET A 34 -20.25 6.02 -21.67
CA MET A 34 -21.36 5.71 -22.57
C MET A 34 -22.42 6.80 -22.53
N ILE A 35 -22.72 7.41 -23.67
CA ILE A 35 -23.73 8.46 -23.81
C ILE A 35 -24.90 7.90 -24.61
N SER A 36 -26.10 7.95 -24.03
CA SER A 36 -27.33 7.51 -24.67
C SER A 36 -27.87 8.56 -25.65
N ASP A 37 -28.76 8.14 -26.54
CA ASP A 37 -29.52 9.03 -27.43
C ASP A 37 -30.28 10.11 -26.63
N GLY A 38 -30.94 9.74 -25.54
CA GLY A 38 -31.67 10.67 -24.68
C GLY A 38 -30.76 11.70 -24.01
N ALA A 39 -29.57 11.29 -23.54
CA ALA A 39 -28.59 12.20 -22.97
C ALA A 39 -27.99 13.16 -24.01
N LEU A 40 -27.85 12.72 -25.27
CA LEU A 40 -27.44 13.62 -26.35
C LEU A 40 -28.57 14.58 -26.74
N ARG A 41 -29.81 14.10 -26.87
CA ARG A 41 -30.96 14.93 -27.28
C ARG A 41 -31.26 16.02 -26.25
N SER A 42 -31.02 15.78 -24.97
CA SER A 42 -31.21 16.80 -23.92
C SER A 42 -30.25 18.00 -24.03
N LEU A 43 -29.23 17.95 -24.90
CA LEU A 43 -28.39 19.10 -25.24
C LEU A 43 -29.04 20.05 -26.24
N PHE A 44 -30.08 19.62 -26.94
CA PHE A 44 -30.73 20.38 -28.00
C PHE A 44 -32.17 20.70 -27.61
N PRO A 45 -32.70 21.88 -27.98
CA PRO A 45 -34.10 22.19 -27.77
C PRO A 45 -35.02 21.18 -28.47
N GLU A 46 -36.20 20.90 -27.91
CA GLU A 46 -37.19 19.99 -28.51
C GLU A 46 -37.62 20.44 -29.92
N GLU A 47 -37.62 21.76 -30.16
CA GLU A 47 -37.81 22.34 -31.49
C GLU A 47 -36.47 22.76 -32.07
N LEU A 48 -35.91 21.94 -32.97
CA LEU A 48 -34.80 22.32 -33.85
C LEU A 48 -35.30 23.34 -34.90
N SER A 49 -35.63 24.55 -34.46
CA SER A 49 -35.86 25.65 -35.38
C SER A 49 -34.49 26.13 -35.88
N PRO A 50 -34.29 26.29 -37.20
CA PRO A 50 -33.16 27.07 -37.69
C PRO A 50 -33.15 28.40 -36.95
N SER A 51 -32.04 28.74 -36.30
CA SER A 51 -31.94 30.06 -35.68
C SER A 51 -32.08 31.09 -36.79
N THR A 52 -32.90 32.13 -36.60
CA THR A 52 -32.98 33.24 -37.56
C THR A 52 -31.67 34.02 -37.68
N GLY A 53 -30.71 33.77 -36.77
CA GLY A 53 -29.35 34.30 -36.79
C GLY A 53 -28.34 33.39 -37.49
N GLU A 54 -27.34 33.99 -38.12
CA GLU A 54 -26.17 33.28 -38.65
C GLU A 54 -25.38 32.62 -37.50
N GLN A 55 -25.09 31.32 -37.60
CA GLN A 55 -24.21 30.61 -36.66
C GLN A 55 -22.97 30.12 -37.39
N VAL A 56 -21.80 30.63 -37.00
CA VAL A 56 -20.50 30.20 -37.55
C VAL A 56 -19.61 29.75 -36.41
N THR A 57 -19.11 28.52 -36.43
CA THR A 57 -18.24 27.98 -35.38
C THR A 57 -16.86 27.63 -35.93
N PHE A 58 -15.86 27.65 -35.05
CA PHE A 58 -14.50 27.25 -35.39
C PHE A 58 -14.16 25.92 -34.72
N SER A 59 -14.17 24.85 -35.52
CA SER A 59 -13.92 23.48 -35.07
C SER A 59 -12.41 23.20 -35.05
N TYR A 60 -11.73 23.67 -34.00
CA TYR A 60 -10.31 23.42 -33.77
C TYR A 60 -10.03 22.37 -32.70
N GLN A 61 -11.01 22.07 -31.84
CA GLN A 61 -10.88 21.06 -30.80
C GLN A 61 -11.06 19.65 -31.39
N PRO A 62 -10.33 18.63 -30.88
CA PRO A 62 -10.54 17.25 -31.30
C PRO A 62 -11.98 16.79 -31.06
N LEU A 63 -12.59 16.11 -32.03
CA LEU A 63 -13.93 15.50 -31.88
C LEU A 63 -13.96 14.33 -30.88
N ALA A 64 -12.80 13.91 -30.40
CA ALA A 64 -12.69 13.00 -29.25
C ALA A 64 -13.17 13.66 -27.95
N TRP A 65 -13.15 15.00 -27.86
CA TRP A 65 -13.68 15.72 -26.71
C TRP A 65 -15.17 15.96 -26.87
N TYR A 66 -15.90 15.74 -25.78
CA TYR A 66 -17.35 15.89 -25.77
C TYR A 66 -17.79 17.31 -26.16
N GLY A 67 -17.14 18.35 -25.62
CA GLY A 67 -17.48 19.75 -25.93
C GLY A 67 -17.30 20.11 -27.41
N GLY A 68 -16.15 19.78 -28.01
CA GLY A 68 -15.89 20.04 -29.43
C GLY A 68 -16.85 19.28 -30.35
N ARG A 69 -17.15 18.03 -30.01
CA ARG A 69 -18.13 17.20 -30.74
C ARG A 69 -19.53 17.79 -30.70
N ASN A 70 -20.02 18.15 -29.51
CA ASN A 70 -21.39 18.66 -29.34
C ASN A 70 -21.56 20.03 -30.00
N ASN A 71 -20.54 20.89 -29.93
CA ASN A 71 -20.54 22.19 -30.60
C ASN A 71 -20.67 22.03 -32.13
N LEU A 72 -19.90 21.12 -32.73
CA LEU A 72 -19.99 20.86 -34.17
C LEU A 72 -21.34 20.27 -34.57
N ILE A 73 -21.84 19.27 -33.83
CA ILE A 73 -23.15 18.66 -34.09
C ILE A 73 -24.26 19.71 -33.97
N GLY A 74 -24.26 20.49 -32.89
CA GLY A 74 -25.22 21.57 -32.67
C GLY A 74 -25.19 22.63 -33.76
N THR A 75 -24.00 23.00 -34.24
CA THR A 75 -23.85 23.92 -35.37
C THR A 75 -24.61 23.43 -36.58
N PHE A 76 -24.50 22.14 -36.94
CA PHE A 76 -25.19 21.61 -38.10
C PHE A 76 -26.70 21.42 -37.87
N LEU A 77 -27.12 21.01 -36.67
CA LEU A 77 -28.53 20.83 -36.34
C LEU A 77 -29.31 22.15 -36.35
N LEU A 78 -28.65 23.27 -36.09
CA LEU A 78 -29.24 24.62 -36.11
C LEU A 78 -29.08 25.34 -37.47
N GLY A 79 -28.53 24.68 -38.49
CA GLY A 79 -28.34 25.24 -39.83
C GLY A 79 -27.12 26.16 -39.98
N GLY A 80 -26.17 26.09 -39.06
CA GLY A 80 -24.93 26.85 -39.06
C GLY A 80 -23.84 26.33 -40.01
N ARG A 81 -22.67 26.97 -39.94
CA ARG A 81 -21.46 26.65 -40.73
C ARG A 81 -20.25 26.49 -39.80
N ALA A 82 -19.37 25.54 -40.11
CA ALA A 82 -18.16 25.32 -39.33
C ALA A 82 -16.90 25.52 -40.19
N GLY A 83 -15.94 26.30 -39.67
CA GLY A 83 -14.57 26.33 -40.18
C GLY A 83 -13.73 25.27 -39.50
N PHE A 84 -12.92 24.53 -40.27
CA PHE A 84 -12.07 23.47 -39.73
C PHE A 84 -10.62 23.92 -39.64
N PHE A 85 -10.03 23.67 -38.48
CA PHE A 85 -8.62 23.96 -38.21
C PHE A 85 -7.70 23.10 -39.05
N THR A 86 -6.62 23.69 -39.58
CA THR A 86 -5.66 22.96 -40.43
C THR A 86 -4.76 21.99 -39.65
N GLY A 87 -4.77 22.07 -38.32
CA GLY A 87 -3.96 21.21 -37.45
C GLY A 87 -2.66 21.85 -36.98
N ASN A 88 -2.35 23.10 -37.37
CA ASN A 88 -1.13 23.81 -36.96
C ASN A 88 -1.40 24.85 -35.85
N PRO A 89 -1.01 24.59 -34.58
CA PRO A 89 -1.32 25.48 -33.45
C PRO A 89 -0.78 26.90 -33.59
N SER A 90 0.32 27.11 -34.32
CA SER A 90 0.88 28.46 -34.52
C SER A 90 0.00 29.35 -35.39
N ARG A 91 -0.93 28.76 -36.15
CA ARG A 91 -1.87 29.47 -37.03
C ARG A 91 -3.26 29.66 -36.42
N LEU A 92 -3.46 29.25 -35.17
CA LEU A 92 -4.79 29.25 -34.54
C LEU A 92 -5.48 30.63 -34.61
N MET A 93 -4.75 31.71 -34.30
CA MET A 93 -5.30 33.07 -34.32
C MET A 93 -5.50 33.61 -35.74
N GLU A 94 -4.62 33.25 -36.68
CA GLU A 94 -4.77 33.56 -38.10
C GLU A 94 -6.04 32.91 -38.67
N GLU A 95 -6.25 31.63 -38.36
CA GLU A 95 -7.42 30.88 -38.81
C GLU A 95 -8.71 31.34 -38.12
N LEU A 96 -8.64 31.71 -36.83
CA LEU A 96 -9.77 32.36 -36.14
C LEU A 96 -10.18 33.65 -36.87
N ALA A 97 -9.21 34.46 -37.28
CA ALA A 97 -9.44 35.69 -38.03
C ALA A 97 -10.01 35.45 -39.44
N LEU A 98 -9.68 34.32 -40.07
CA LEU A 98 -10.26 33.90 -41.36
C LEU A 98 -11.69 33.39 -41.21
N VAL A 99 -11.95 32.51 -40.24
CA VAL A 99 -13.26 31.89 -40.02
C VAL A 99 -14.28 32.89 -39.50
N ARG A 100 -13.85 33.84 -38.66
CA ARG A 100 -14.71 34.87 -38.02
C ARG A 100 -15.96 34.22 -37.42
N PRO A 101 -15.82 33.32 -36.42
CA PRO A 101 -16.96 32.64 -35.83
C PRO A 101 -17.86 33.62 -35.07
N THR A 102 -19.11 33.22 -34.82
CA THR A 102 -20.04 33.94 -33.95
C THR A 102 -19.83 33.59 -32.48
N VAL A 103 -19.37 32.37 -32.21
CA VAL A 103 -18.99 31.89 -30.87
C VAL A 103 -17.59 31.30 -30.90
N PHE A 104 -16.74 31.71 -29.98
CA PHE A 104 -15.42 31.12 -29.80
C PHE A 104 -15.28 30.50 -28.41
N ALA A 105 -15.25 29.16 -28.37
CA ALA A 105 -15.08 28.40 -27.15
C ALA A 105 -13.61 27.98 -26.98
N ALA A 106 -12.96 28.39 -25.89
CA ALA A 106 -11.55 28.09 -25.65
C ALA A 106 -11.23 27.79 -24.19
N PRO A 107 -10.29 26.87 -23.91
CA PRO A 107 -9.86 26.59 -22.56
C PRO A 107 -9.06 27.76 -21.95
N PRO A 108 -8.99 27.85 -20.61
CA PRO A 108 -8.23 28.89 -19.91
C PRO A 108 -6.78 29.07 -20.36
N SER A 109 -6.11 28.02 -20.85
CA SER A 109 -4.72 28.10 -21.32
C SER A 109 -4.53 29.10 -22.48
N ILE A 110 -5.51 29.24 -23.38
CA ILE A 110 -5.46 30.23 -24.46
C ILE A 110 -5.57 31.65 -23.89
N TRP A 111 -6.50 31.86 -22.96
CA TRP A 111 -6.76 33.16 -22.34
C TRP A 111 -5.61 33.62 -21.42
N ASN A 112 -5.02 32.68 -20.68
CA ASN A 112 -3.84 32.92 -19.86
C ASN A 112 -2.65 33.37 -20.71
N LYS A 113 -2.46 32.75 -21.88
CA LYS A 113 -1.39 33.15 -22.82
C LYS A 113 -1.61 34.58 -23.33
N ILE A 114 -2.82 34.90 -23.80
CA ILE A 114 -3.16 36.25 -24.26
C ILE A 114 -2.97 37.27 -23.13
N TYR A 115 -3.37 36.94 -21.91
CA TYR A 115 -3.17 37.81 -20.75
C TYR A 115 -1.69 38.00 -20.39
N SER A 116 -0.88 36.95 -20.45
CA SER A 116 0.58 37.03 -20.25
C SER A 116 1.23 37.94 -21.31
N GLU A 117 0.89 37.77 -22.59
CA GLU A 117 1.36 38.63 -23.67
C GLU A 117 0.96 40.10 -23.45
N PHE A 118 -0.28 40.35 -23.02
CA PHE A 118 -0.74 41.69 -22.66
C PHE A 118 0.07 42.28 -21.48
N LYS A 119 0.34 41.49 -20.45
CA LYS A 119 1.13 41.92 -19.29
C LYS A 119 2.58 42.21 -19.64
N SER A 120 3.18 41.41 -20.50
CA SER A 120 4.53 41.65 -21.01
C SER A 120 4.59 42.92 -21.85
N ALA A 121 3.63 43.12 -22.77
CA ALA A 121 3.55 44.36 -23.55
C ALA A 121 3.38 45.59 -22.64
N LEU A 122 2.53 45.50 -21.61
CA LEU A 122 2.33 46.57 -20.65
C LEU A 122 3.61 46.85 -19.83
N ALA A 123 4.31 45.80 -19.40
CA ALA A 123 5.57 45.90 -18.64
C ALA A 123 6.69 46.55 -19.48
N LEU A 124 6.82 46.18 -20.76
CA LEU A 124 7.81 46.75 -21.69
C LEU A 124 7.54 48.22 -22.00
N THR A 125 6.29 48.66 -21.84
CA THR A 125 5.87 50.04 -22.12
C THR A 125 5.80 50.90 -20.84
N MET A 126 6.27 50.39 -19.69
CA MET A 126 6.14 51.10 -18.41
C MET A 126 6.89 52.45 -18.40
N ILE A 127 6.13 53.53 -18.23
CA ILE A 127 6.59 54.88 -17.92
C ILE A 127 6.22 55.17 -16.46
N PRO A 128 7.06 55.83 -15.64
CA PRO A 128 6.80 56.06 -14.20
C PRO A 128 5.56 56.90 -13.85
N ASP A 129 4.82 57.45 -14.82
CA ASP A 129 3.68 58.34 -14.59
C ASP A 129 2.33 57.60 -14.62
N SER A 130 1.58 57.70 -13.53
CA SER A 130 0.28 57.05 -13.31
C SER A 130 -0.82 57.44 -14.32
N GLN A 131 -0.81 58.67 -14.85
CA GLN A 131 -1.82 59.10 -15.83
C GLN A 131 -1.58 58.49 -17.21
N GLN A 132 -0.32 58.44 -17.66
CA GLN A 132 0.06 57.82 -18.93
C GLN A 132 -0.06 56.29 -18.90
N HIS A 133 0.14 55.66 -17.74
CA HIS A 133 -0.04 54.22 -17.58
C HIS A 133 -1.46 53.76 -17.95
N ALA A 134 -2.50 54.50 -17.54
CA ALA A 134 -3.88 54.18 -17.86
C ALA A 134 -4.19 54.35 -19.36
N GLU A 135 -3.54 55.31 -20.03
CA GLU A 135 -3.68 55.53 -21.48
C GLU A 135 -3.02 54.40 -22.28
N VAL A 136 -1.80 54.00 -21.91
CA VAL A 136 -1.08 52.86 -22.51
C VAL A 136 -1.86 51.56 -22.33
N GLU A 137 -2.37 51.29 -21.12
CA GLU A 137 -3.19 50.11 -20.86
C GLU A 137 -4.44 50.09 -21.75
N LYS A 138 -5.11 51.24 -21.91
CA LYS A 138 -6.29 51.38 -22.77
C LYS A 138 -5.96 51.16 -24.25
N GLU A 139 -4.82 51.66 -24.73
CA GLU A 139 -4.37 51.43 -26.10
C GLU A 139 -4.08 49.95 -26.35
N LEU A 140 -3.32 49.30 -25.45
CA LEU A 140 -3.01 47.87 -25.54
C LEU A 140 -4.27 47.01 -25.49
N LEU A 141 -5.23 47.30 -24.60
CA LEU A 141 -6.54 46.64 -24.60
C LEU A 141 -7.25 46.79 -25.96
N GLY A 142 -7.17 47.96 -26.58
CA GLY A 142 -7.70 48.21 -27.92
C GLY A 142 -7.01 47.37 -29.00
N GLN A 143 -5.69 47.19 -28.93
CA GLN A 143 -4.93 46.34 -29.86
C GLN A 143 -5.27 44.86 -29.68
N PHE A 144 -5.22 44.36 -28.43
CA PHE A 144 -5.54 42.97 -28.09
C PHE A 144 -7.01 42.61 -28.38
N SER A 145 -7.94 43.57 -28.26
CA SER A 145 -9.35 43.32 -28.58
C SER A 145 -9.57 42.85 -30.03
N LYS A 146 -8.67 43.21 -30.96
CA LYS A 146 -8.74 42.84 -32.39
C LYS A 146 -8.38 41.38 -32.67
N LEU A 147 -7.79 40.68 -31.69
CA LEU A 147 -7.49 39.25 -31.78
C LEU A 147 -8.77 38.42 -31.94
N ILE A 148 -9.87 38.92 -31.38
CA ILE A 148 -11.19 38.30 -31.51
C ILE A 148 -11.96 39.02 -32.63
N PRO A 149 -12.40 38.31 -33.68
CA PRO A 149 -13.10 38.92 -34.79
C PRO A 149 -14.41 39.58 -34.36
N SER A 150 -14.75 40.73 -34.95
CA SER A 150 -15.98 41.47 -34.63
C SER A 150 -17.30 40.73 -34.84
N ARG A 151 -17.29 39.62 -35.61
CA ARG A 151 -18.47 38.75 -35.76
C ARG A 151 -18.70 37.89 -34.50
N CYS A 152 -17.65 37.62 -33.73
CA CYS A 152 -17.74 36.87 -32.49
C CYS A 152 -18.49 37.73 -31.47
N ASN A 153 -19.63 37.25 -31.02
CA ASN A 153 -20.46 37.91 -30.03
C ASN A 153 -20.42 37.19 -28.67
N THR A 154 -19.91 35.96 -28.62
CA THR A 154 -19.82 35.16 -27.41
C THR A 154 -18.48 34.46 -27.32
N ILE A 155 -17.82 34.60 -26.18
CA ILE A 155 -16.64 33.85 -25.79
C ILE A 155 -17.05 32.88 -24.69
N ALA A 156 -16.86 31.59 -24.93
CA ALA A 156 -17.11 30.56 -23.93
C ALA A 156 -15.78 30.03 -23.37
N ILE A 157 -15.64 30.04 -22.06
CA ILE A 157 -14.50 29.49 -21.34
C ILE A 157 -14.96 28.14 -20.78
N VAL A 158 -14.32 27.06 -21.21
CA VAL A 158 -14.75 25.70 -20.84
C VAL A 158 -13.58 24.76 -20.61
N GLY A 159 -13.80 23.74 -19.80
CA GLY A 159 -12.90 22.60 -19.66
C GLY A 159 -11.84 22.71 -18.57
N ALA A 160 -11.65 23.88 -17.92
CA ALA A 160 -10.85 24.04 -16.71
C ALA A 160 -11.22 25.34 -15.98
N LEU A 161 -10.70 25.49 -14.76
CA LEU A 161 -10.81 26.71 -13.97
C LEU A 161 -10.06 27.88 -14.61
N ILE A 162 -10.68 29.06 -14.58
CA ILE A 162 -10.06 30.33 -14.97
C ILE A 162 -9.94 31.26 -13.75
N SER A 163 -8.87 32.04 -13.69
CA SER A 163 -8.71 33.02 -12.60
C SER A 163 -9.63 34.23 -12.81
N SER A 164 -10.16 34.77 -11.72
CA SER A 164 -10.98 36.00 -11.74
C SER A 164 -10.28 37.17 -12.43
N LEU A 165 -8.96 37.27 -12.29
CA LEU A 165 -8.18 38.34 -12.89
C LEU A 165 -8.06 38.21 -14.42
N VAL A 166 -7.94 36.99 -14.95
CA VAL A 166 -7.99 36.78 -16.41
C VAL A 166 -9.41 37.03 -16.92
N LEU A 167 -10.45 36.60 -16.19
CA LEU A 167 -11.83 36.95 -16.51
C LEU A 167 -12.05 38.47 -16.56
N ASP A 168 -11.56 39.22 -15.56
CA ASP A 168 -11.64 40.68 -15.51
C ASP A 168 -10.93 41.33 -16.70
N PHE A 169 -9.74 40.85 -17.05
CA PHE A 169 -9.03 41.26 -18.25
C PHE A 169 -9.86 41.01 -19.50
N MET A 170 -10.42 39.81 -19.65
CA MET A 170 -11.22 39.46 -20.81
C MET A 170 -12.47 40.37 -20.91
N HIS A 171 -13.16 40.64 -19.80
CA HIS A 171 -14.29 41.57 -19.77
C HIS A 171 -13.89 43.00 -20.18
N LYS A 172 -12.68 43.45 -19.78
CA LYS A 172 -12.15 44.77 -20.17
C LYS A 172 -11.72 44.83 -21.63
N CYS A 173 -11.10 43.77 -22.14
CA CYS A 173 -10.48 43.67 -23.47
C CYS A 173 -11.51 43.36 -24.57
N PHE A 174 -12.39 42.39 -24.35
CA PHE A 174 -13.34 41.88 -25.34
C PHE A 174 -14.76 42.36 -25.08
N ARG A 175 -14.94 43.68 -24.88
CA ARG A 175 -16.25 44.29 -24.54
C ARG A 175 -17.35 44.08 -25.59
N HIS A 176 -16.97 43.69 -26.81
CA HIS A 176 -17.90 43.37 -27.89
C HIS A 176 -18.45 41.94 -27.79
N CYS A 177 -17.92 41.11 -26.91
CA CYS A 177 -18.35 39.75 -26.65
C CYS A 177 -19.02 39.62 -25.27
N GLN A 178 -20.05 38.79 -25.20
CA GLN A 178 -20.51 38.19 -23.96
C GLN A 178 -19.52 37.10 -23.54
N ILE A 179 -19.11 37.10 -22.28
CA ILE A 179 -18.15 36.13 -21.74
C ILE A 179 -18.90 35.17 -20.83
N GLU A 180 -18.81 33.89 -21.16
CA GLU A 180 -19.51 32.81 -20.47
C GLU A 180 -18.50 31.81 -19.91
N ASP A 181 -18.44 31.68 -18.59
CA ASP A 181 -17.62 30.69 -17.90
C ASP A 181 -18.43 29.43 -17.61
N GLY A 182 -18.17 28.35 -18.36
CA GLY A 182 -18.92 27.11 -18.32
C GLY A 182 -18.20 25.99 -17.56
N TYR A 183 -18.86 25.45 -16.55
CA TYR A 183 -18.45 24.25 -15.82
C TYR A 183 -19.28 23.05 -16.24
N GLY A 184 -18.61 21.93 -16.51
CA GLY A 184 -19.22 20.66 -16.87
C GLY A 184 -18.23 19.50 -16.86
N ILE A 185 -18.77 18.29 -16.90
CA ILE A 185 -18.01 17.04 -16.90
C ILE A 185 -18.61 16.08 -17.93
N THR A 186 -17.79 15.21 -18.54
CA THR A 186 -18.26 14.32 -19.63
C THR A 186 -19.41 13.42 -19.18
N GLU A 187 -19.38 12.96 -17.95
CA GLU A 187 -20.38 12.05 -17.36
C GLU A 187 -21.73 12.70 -17.07
N CYS A 188 -21.81 14.03 -16.97
CA CYS A 188 -23.04 14.74 -16.59
C CYS A 188 -23.38 15.93 -17.49
N GLY A 189 -22.55 16.23 -18.48
CA GLY A 189 -22.72 17.37 -19.37
C GLY A 189 -22.44 18.72 -18.72
N GLY A 190 -23.18 19.75 -19.17
CA GLY A 190 -23.10 21.12 -18.63
C GLY A 190 -23.75 21.22 -17.25
N VAL A 191 -23.08 21.87 -16.29
CA VAL A 191 -23.51 21.92 -14.89
C VAL A 191 -23.78 23.35 -14.42
N ALA A 192 -22.90 24.30 -14.76
CA ALA A 192 -23.04 25.68 -14.34
C ALA A 192 -22.47 26.66 -15.37
N PHE A 193 -23.03 27.85 -15.43
CA PHE A 193 -22.52 28.98 -16.21
C PHE A 193 -22.38 30.22 -15.31
N ASN A 194 -21.23 30.89 -15.38
CA ASN A 194 -20.89 32.06 -14.55
C ASN A 194 -21.15 31.80 -13.05
N ASN A 195 -20.68 30.65 -12.56
CA ASN A 195 -20.87 30.16 -11.19
C ASN A 195 -22.34 29.94 -10.78
N ARG A 196 -23.28 29.84 -11.73
CA ARG A 196 -24.69 29.54 -11.45
C ARG A 196 -25.06 28.18 -12.01
N PHE A 197 -25.66 27.34 -11.17
CA PHE A 197 -26.19 26.05 -11.62
C PHE A 197 -27.21 26.25 -12.73
N ASP A 198 -27.16 25.35 -13.71
CA ASP A 198 -28.27 25.21 -14.66
C ASP A 198 -29.54 24.80 -13.90
N PRO A 199 -30.72 25.37 -14.21
CA PRO A 199 -31.97 25.06 -13.50
C PRO A 199 -32.37 23.58 -13.51
N THR A 200 -31.87 22.80 -14.48
CA THR A 200 -32.13 21.37 -14.61
C THR A 200 -31.21 20.49 -13.76
N VAL A 201 -30.20 21.08 -13.11
CA VAL A 201 -29.21 20.35 -12.29
C VAL A 201 -29.71 20.24 -10.86
N THR A 202 -29.81 19.01 -10.38
CA THR A 202 -29.95 18.75 -8.93
C THR A 202 -28.56 18.56 -8.34
N TYR A 203 -28.25 19.22 -7.22
CA TYR A 203 -26.93 19.14 -6.59
C TYR A 203 -27.01 18.88 -5.08
N ARG A 204 -25.93 18.33 -4.53
CA ARG A 204 -25.65 18.13 -3.10
C ARG A 204 -24.18 18.44 -2.85
N LEU A 205 -23.86 18.91 -1.65
CA LEU A 205 -22.49 19.07 -1.17
C LEU A 205 -22.21 18.04 -0.07
N GLU A 206 -21.09 17.32 -0.14
CA GLU A 206 -20.65 16.37 0.90
C GLU A 206 -19.30 16.82 1.50
N SER A 207 -19.16 16.78 2.83
CA SER A 207 -17.88 17.06 3.50
C SER A 207 -16.79 16.10 3.04
N VAL A 208 -15.54 16.58 3.04
CA VAL A 208 -14.33 15.79 2.78
C VAL A 208 -13.37 15.99 3.96
N PRO A 209 -13.64 15.35 5.12
CA PRO A 209 -12.89 15.59 6.36
C PRO A 209 -11.40 15.30 6.25
N GLU A 210 -11.02 14.32 5.44
CA GLU A 210 -9.62 13.97 5.17
C GLU A 210 -8.82 15.13 4.54
N MET A 211 -9.50 16.14 3.97
CA MET A 211 -8.92 17.33 3.36
C MET A 211 -9.23 18.61 4.13
N ASN A 212 -9.86 18.52 5.31
CA ASN A 212 -10.35 19.67 6.08
C ASN A 212 -11.35 20.57 5.32
N PHE A 213 -12.16 19.99 4.42
CA PHE A 213 -13.30 20.66 3.81
C PHE A 213 -14.58 20.16 4.44
N THR A 214 -15.32 21.06 5.09
CA THR A 214 -16.54 20.71 5.82
C THR A 214 -17.69 21.65 5.48
N LEU A 215 -18.92 21.18 5.66
CA LEU A 215 -20.12 21.99 5.49
C LEU A 215 -20.24 23.10 6.54
N GLU A 216 -19.48 23.00 7.64
CA GLU A 216 -19.41 23.98 8.71
C GLU A 216 -18.43 25.11 8.43
N ASP A 217 -17.64 25.01 7.35
CA ASP A 217 -16.62 25.98 6.99
C ASP A 217 -17.23 27.40 6.83
N GLN A 218 -16.47 28.40 7.31
CA GLN A 218 -16.82 29.81 7.24
C GLN A 218 -15.83 30.56 6.34
N PRO A 219 -16.28 31.54 5.54
CA PRO A 219 -17.64 32.11 5.50
C PRO A 219 -18.67 31.30 4.70
N PHE A 220 -18.24 30.26 3.98
CA PHE A 220 -19.09 29.48 3.10
C PHE A 220 -18.81 27.98 3.23
N PRO A 221 -19.83 27.11 3.11
CA PRO A 221 -19.66 25.67 3.18
C PRO A 221 -18.81 25.16 2.01
N ARG A 222 -17.92 24.21 2.28
CA ARG A 222 -17.04 23.59 1.29
C ARG A 222 -17.15 22.08 1.31
N GLY A 223 -17.01 21.44 0.15
CA GLY A 223 -17.11 19.98 0.04
C GLY A 223 -17.07 19.49 -1.39
N GLU A 224 -17.20 18.18 -1.56
CA GLU A 224 -17.33 17.52 -2.86
C GLU A 224 -18.72 17.82 -3.45
N LEU A 225 -18.74 18.30 -4.69
CA LEU A 225 -19.98 18.51 -5.43
C LEU A 225 -20.52 17.19 -5.97
N LEU A 226 -21.78 16.91 -5.69
CA LEU A 226 -22.52 15.77 -6.23
C LEU A 226 -23.67 16.28 -7.08
N ILE A 227 -23.87 15.70 -8.27
CA ILE A 227 -24.87 16.20 -9.24
C ILE A 227 -25.72 15.10 -9.86
N LYS A 228 -26.92 15.48 -10.28
CA LYS A 228 -27.78 14.74 -11.22
C LYS A 228 -28.27 15.70 -12.29
N THR A 229 -28.23 15.24 -13.54
CA THR A 229 -28.64 16.01 -14.71
C THR A 229 -29.41 15.10 -15.68
N HIS A 230 -30.12 15.68 -16.65
CA HIS A 230 -30.71 14.93 -17.76
C HIS A 230 -29.67 14.45 -18.80
N GLN A 231 -28.39 14.77 -18.59
CA GLN A 231 -27.25 14.44 -19.45
C GLN A 231 -26.34 13.38 -18.80
N MET A 232 -26.83 12.68 -17.79
CA MET A 232 -26.10 11.61 -17.11
C MET A 232 -25.73 10.49 -18.08
N PHE A 233 -24.47 10.08 -18.04
CA PHE A 233 -23.96 8.90 -18.72
C PHE A 233 -24.71 7.61 -18.32
N SER A 234 -24.65 6.60 -19.19
CA SER A 234 -25.18 5.26 -18.91
C SER A 234 -24.19 4.35 -18.15
N GLY A 235 -23.02 4.89 -17.78
CA GLY A 235 -21.93 4.17 -17.13
C GLY A 235 -20.65 4.11 -17.97
N TYR A 236 -19.64 3.44 -17.42
CA TYR A 236 -18.37 3.19 -18.11
C TYR A 236 -18.39 1.84 -18.84
N VAL A 237 -17.90 1.83 -20.09
CA VAL A 237 -17.82 0.63 -20.95
C VAL A 237 -17.08 -0.50 -20.22
N ASN A 238 -17.75 -1.65 -20.09
CA ASN A 238 -17.20 -2.87 -19.46
C ASN A 238 -16.61 -2.65 -18.05
N ASN A 239 -17.05 -1.62 -17.33
CA ASN A 239 -16.50 -1.28 -16.01
C ASN A 239 -17.61 -1.00 -14.98
N PRO A 240 -18.34 -2.04 -14.54
CA PRO A 240 -19.43 -1.90 -13.58
C PRO A 240 -18.96 -1.44 -12.20
N THR A 241 -17.72 -1.77 -11.81
CA THR A 241 -17.14 -1.39 -10.52
C THR A 241 -16.96 0.12 -10.43
N GLU A 242 -16.27 0.72 -11.41
CA GLU A 242 -16.08 2.17 -11.44
C GLU A 242 -17.39 2.92 -11.70
N THR A 243 -18.31 2.32 -12.47
CA THR A 243 -19.65 2.90 -12.68
C THR A 243 -20.40 3.02 -11.35
N ARG A 244 -20.37 1.97 -10.53
CA ARG A 244 -20.99 1.98 -9.20
C ARG A 244 -20.25 2.93 -8.25
N ALA A 245 -18.93 3.00 -8.31
CA ALA A 245 -18.14 3.88 -7.45
C ALA A 245 -18.34 5.38 -7.78
N ALA A 246 -18.59 5.71 -9.06
CA ALA A 246 -18.85 7.08 -9.49
C ALA A 246 -20.25 7.58 -9.10
N LEU A 247 -21.16 6.67 -8.74
CA LEU A 247 -22.52 6.98 -8.33
C LEU A 247 -22.69 6.74 -6.82
N THR A 248 -23.58 7.52 -6.23
CA THR A 248 -24.12 7.26 -4.90
C THR A 248 -25.30 6.29 -4.99
N ASP A 249 -25.68 5.67 -3.88
CA ASP A 249 -26.82 4.74 -3.84
C ASP A 249 -28.14 5.41 -4.26
N ASP A 250 -28.26 6.72 -4.02
CA ASP A 250 -29.39 7.53 -4.46
C ASP A 250 -29.23 8.08 -5.89
N GLY A 251 -28.12 7.79 -6.59
CA GLY A 251 -27.91 8.04 -8.02
C GLY A 251 -27.29 9.39 -8.37
N PHE A 252 -26.75 10.15 -7.40
CA PHE A 252 -25.90 11.31 -7.71
C PHE A 252 -24.52 10.88 -8.20
N PHE A 253 -24.02 11.58 -9.20
CA PHE A 253 -22.64 11.47 -9.65
C PHE A 253 -21.70 12.21 -8.71
N ARG A 254 -20.62 11.54 -8.32
CA ARG A 254 -19.51 12.11 -7.55
C ARG A 254 -18.55 12.82 -8.50
N THR A 255 -18.59 14.16 -8.58
CA THR A 255 -17.76 14.89 -9.55
C THR A 255 -16.28 14.79 -9.22
N GLY A 256 -15.94 14.59 -7.94
CA GLY A 256 -14.59 14.71 -7.44
C GLY A 256 -14.05 16.14 -7.45
N ASP A 257 -14.87 17.14 -7.78
CA ASP A 257 -14.53 18.56 -7.69
C ASP A 257 -14.96 19.11 -6.32
N ILE A 258 -14.05 19.78 -5.63
CA ILE A 258 -14.31 20.47 -4.37
C ILE A 258 -14.81 21.87 -4.71
N VAL A 259 -15.92 22.26 -4.10
CA VAL A 259 -16.57 23.55 -4.36
C VAL A 259 -16.85 24.30 -3.06
N GLU A 260 -16.94 25.62 -3.19
CA GLU A 260 -17.46 26.54 -2.18
C GLU A 260 -18.84 27.04 -2.66
N LEU A 261 -19.89 26.85 -1.85
CA LEU A 261 -21.24 27.33 -2.17
C LEU A 261 -21.50 28.69 -1.51
N ARG A 262 -21.46 29.75 -2.32
CA ARG A 262 -21.70 31.11 -1.85
C ARG A 262 -23.17 31.46 -1.93
N GLN A 263 -23.83 31.45 -0.78
CA GLN A 263 -25.24 31.84 -0.68
C GLN A 263 -25.38 33.36 -0.70
N ILE A 264 -26.22 33.88 -1.61
CA ILE A 264 -26.67 35.27 -1.61
C ILE A 264 -28.15 35.27 -1.24
N LEU A 265 -28.56 36.14 -0.31
CA LEU A 265 -29.95 36.25 0.13
C LEU A 265 -30.90 36.44 -1.08
N GLY A 266 -31.90 35.57 -1.19
CA GLY A 266 -32.92 35.64 -2.25
C GLY A 266 -32.52 35.10 -3.63
N LYS A 267 -31.35 34.45 -3.78
CA LYS A 267 -30.92 33.79 -5.02
C LYS A 267 -30.46 32.35 -4.75
N PRO A 268 -30.47 31.44 -5.73
CA PRO A 268 -29.76 30.17 -5.63
C PRO A 268 -28.27 30.40 -5.29
N PRO A 269 -27.61 29.48 -4.57
CA PRO A 269 -26.19 29.60 -4.27
C PRO A 269 -25.36 29.60 -5.54
N TYR A 270 -24.26 30.35 -5.52
CA TYR A 270 -23.25 30.31 -6.56
C TYR A 270 -22.23 29.22 -6.24
N VAL A 271 -21.83 28.46 -7.25
CA VAL A 271 -20.85 27.40 -7.13
C VAL A 271 -19.50 27.88 -7.60
N TYR A 272 -18.52 27.87 -6.69
CA TYR A 272 -17.13 28.18 -7.00
C TYR A 272 -16.32 26.90 -6.90
N ILE A 273 -15.78 26.42 -8.00
CA ILE A 273 -14.90 25.26 -7.99
C ILE A 273 -13.55 25.73 -7.44
N ILE A 274 -13.11 25.12 -6.35
CA ILE A 274 -11.89 25.51 -5.64
C ILE A 274 -10.79 24.47 -5.78
N ASP A 275 -11.14 23.19 -5.97
CA ASP A 275 -10.13 22.12 -6.09
C ASP A 275 -10.70 20.82 -6.68
N ARG A 276 -9.87 19.77 -6.71
CA ARG A 276 -10.24 18.38 -7.04
C ARG A 276 -9.74 17.39 -6.00
N LYS A 277 -10.63 16.50 -5.57
CA LYS A 277 -10.40 15.38 -4.64
C LYS A 277 -9.31 14.39 -5.06
N LYS A 278 -8.72 14.51 -6.25
CA LYS A 278 -7.64 13.62 -6.72
C LYS A 278 -6.40 14.35 -7.20
N ASN A 279 -6.36 15.69 -7.19
CA ASN A 279 -5.22 16.47 -7.69
C ASN A 279 -4.38 17.14 -6.59
N PHE A 280 -4.67 16.91 -5.30
CA PHE A 280 -3.81 17.40 -4.22
C PHE A 280 -2.60 16.50 -4.00
N PHE A 281 -1.57 17.07 -3.40
CA PHE A 281 -0.54 16.33 -2.71
C PHE A 281 -0.41 16.87 -1.28
N LYS A 282 0.20 16.06 -0.42
CA LYS A 282 0.47 16.39 0.98
C LYS A 282 1.96 16.71 1.13
N LEU A 283 2.27 17.77 1.84
CA LEU A 283 3.63 18.16 2.21
C LEU A 283 4.04 17.48 3.53
N SER A 284 5.33 17.54 3.89
CA SER A 284 5.88 16.89 5.10
C SER A 284 5.26 17.40 6.40
N ASN A 285 4.83 18.67 6.42
CA ASN A 285 4.10 19.30 7.53
C ASN A 285 2.62 18.85 7.63
N GLY A 286 2.20 17.90 6.79
CA GLY A 286 0.87 17.36 6.76
C GLY A 286 -0.20 18.26 6.12
N GLN A 287 0.19 19.36 5.48
CA GLN A 287 -0.73 20.26 4.79
C GLN A 287 -1.00 19.78 3.36
N PHE A 288 -2.24 19.95 2.90
CA PHE A 288 -2.64 19.68 1.53
C PHE A 288 -2.45 20.92 0.66
N VAL A 289 -2.01 20.71 -0.58
CA VAL A 289 -1.80 21.77 -1.55
C VAL A 289 -2.49 21.45 -2.87
N SER A 290 -3.16 22.46 -3.42
CA SER A 290 -3.79 22.43 -4.75
C SER A 290 -2.86 23.02 -5.81
N PRO A 291 -2.20 22.20 -6.66
CA PRO A 291 -1.27 22.72 -7.66
C PRO A 291 -1.95 23.59 -8.72
N GLU A 292 -3.16 23.23 -9.18
CA GLU A 292 -3.83 23.95 -10.25
C GLU A 292 -4.25 25.36 -9.80
N TYR A 293 -4.75 25.47 -8.56
CA TYR A 293 -5.07 26.76 -7.94
C TYR A 293 -3.84 27.67 -7.87
N LEU A 294 -2.71 27.15 -7.37
CA LEU A 294 -1.47 27.92 -7.25
C LEU A 294 -0.89 28.32 -8.61
N GLN A 295 -0.91 27.42 -9.59
CA GLN A 295 -0.50 27.75 -10.96
C GLN A 295 -1.31 28.91 -11.53
N GLY A 296 -2.65 28.88 -11.36
CA GLY A 296 -3.53 29.97 -11.79
C GLY A 296 -3.21 31.32 -11.15
N ILE A 297 -2.79 31.32 -9.88
CA ILE A 297 -2.36 32.53 -9.18
C ILE A 297 -1.01 33.03 -9.70
N PHE A 298 0.00 32.17 -9.78
CA PHE A 298 1.36 32.59 -10.13
C PHE A 298 1.55 32.94 -11.61
N THR A 299 0.62 32.53 -12.49
CA THR A 299 0.59 32.99 -13.90
C THR A 299 0.40 34.52 -14.02
N ARG A 300 0.09 35.23 -12.92
CA ARG A 300 0.02 36.70 -12.87
C ARG A 300 1.40 37.39 -12.96
N SER A 301 2.48 36.66 -12.70
CA SER A 301 3.84 37.18 -12.82
C SER A 301 4.17 37.53 -14.26
N ALA A 302 4.73 38.72 -14.50
CA ALA A 302 5.21 39.12 -15.84
C ALA A 302 6.44 38.29 -16.28
N PHE A 303 7.12 37.63 -15.35
CA PHE A 303 8.26 36.76 -15.65
C PHE A 303 7.85 35.38 -16.14
N ILE A 304 6.60 34.95 -15.95
CA ILE A 304 6.18 33.56 -16.13
C ILE A 304 5.33 33.41 -17.40
N GLU A 305 5.77 32.56 -18.32
CA GLU A 305 4.97 32.10 -19.46
C GLU A 305 4.19 30.83 -19.09
N GLN A 306 4.86 29.87 -18.46
CA GLN A 306 4.26 28.62 -17.99
C GLN A 306 4.81 28.25 -16.61
N ILE A 307 3.99 27.60 -15.79
CA ILE A 307 4.37 27.15 -14.45
C ILE A 307 3.80 25.76 -14.14
N PHE A 308 4.60 24.94 -13.49
CA PHE A 308 4.20 23.64 -12.94
C PHE A 308 4.54 23.59 -11.46
N ILE A 309 3.53 23.33 -10.62
CA ILE A 309 3.69 23.23 -9.16
C ILE A 309 3.82 21.75 -8.76
N HIS A 310 4.94 21.46 -8.10
CA HIS A 310 5.28 20.17 -7.52
C HIS A 310 5.37 20.30 -6.00
N GLY A 311 4.95 19.26 -5.29
CA GLY A 311 5.30 19.11 -3.89
C GLY A 311 5.80 17.72 -3.63
N ASP A 312 6.77 17.66 -2.74
CA ASP A 312 7.37 16.44 -2.24
C ASP A 312 6.81 16.18 -0.84
N LEU A 313 6.52 14.90 -0.54
CA LEU A 313 6.12 14.45 0.79
C LEU A 313 7.21 14.75 1.85
N TYR A 314 8.43 15.02 1.41
CA TYR A 314 9.59 15.36 2.24
C TYR A 314 9.83 16.87 2.39
N GLU A 315 9.08 17.74 1.69
CA GLU A 315 9.24 19.20 1.76
C GLU A 315 8.07 19.86 2.51
N ASP A 316 8.33 20.97 3.23
CA ASP A 316 7.31 21.73 3.97
C ASP A 316 6.65 22.84 3.15
N SER A 317 7.08 23.01 1.90
CA SER A 317 6.68 24.03 0.93
C SER A 317 6.74 23.47 -0.48
N VAL A 318 6.06 24.10 -1.44
CA VAL A 318 6.10 23.65 -2.84
C VAL A 318 7.37 24.05 -3.59
N THR A 319 7.70 23.29 -4.63
CA THR A 319 8.70 23.63 -5.65
C THR A 319 7.99 23.95 -6.96
N ALA A 320 8.41 25.01 -7.67
CA ALA A 320 7.85 25.37 -8.99
C ALA A 320 8.85 25.18 -10.13
N VAL A 321 8.40 24.60 -11.25
CA VAL A 321 9.11 24.67 -12.53
C VAL A 321 8.52 25.80 -13.35
N ILE A 322 9.37 26.71 -13.82
CA ILE A 322 8.98 27.96 -14.47
C ILE A 322 9.60 28.01 -15.87
N VAL A 323 8.75 28.22 -16.86
CA VAL A 323 9.14 28.64 -18.20
C VAL A 323 9.02 30.16 -18.28
N PRO A 324 10.14 30.91 -18.39
CA PRO A 324 10.07 32.36 -18.37
C PRO A 324 9.46 32.95 -19.65
N ASN A 325 8.76 34.08 -19.50
CA ASN A 325 8.36 34.89 -20.64
C ASN A 325 9.61 35.48 -21.32
N ARG A 326 9.84 35.11 -22.58
CA ARG A 326 11.07 35.45 -23.32
C ARG A 326 11.31 36.95 -23.43
N ASP A 327 10.27 37.73 -23.74
CA ASP A 327 10.41 39.17 -23.94
C ASP A 327 10.77 39.87 -22.63
N ARG A 328 10.07 39.51 -21.53
CA ARG A 328 10.37 40.07 -20.21
C ARG A 328 11.75 39.64 -19.71
N ALA A 329 12.12 38.38 -19.95
CA ALA A 329 13.43 37.84 -19.57
C ALA A 329 14.56 38.55 -20.33
N GLN A 330 14.40 38.78 -21.63
CA GLN A 330 15.37 39.53 -22.45
C GLN A 330 15.47 41.00 -22.03
N ALA A 331 14.35 41.67 -21.75
CA ALA A 331 14.35 43.02 -21.22
C ALA A 331 15.09 43.09 -19.87
N PHE A 332 14.83 42.14 -18.97
CA PHE A 332 15.53 42.05 -17.69
C PHE A 332 17.03 41.85 -17.85
N ALA A 333 17.45 41.02 -18.82
CA ALA A 333 18.87 40.81 -19.13
C ALA A 333 19.55 42.09 -19.59
N ILE A 334 18.89 42.89 -20.44
CA ILE A 334 19.40 44.18 -20.92
C ILE A 334 19.46 45.18 -19.76
N GLU A 335 18.38 45.31 -18.97
CA GLU A 335 18.29 46.20 -17.80
C GLU A 335 19.39 45.93 -16.77
N ASN A 336 19.78 44.67 -16.60
CA ASN A 336 20.73 44.22 -15.56
C ASN A 336 22.10 43.81 -16.08
N ASN A 337 22.37 43.98 -17.39
CA ASN A 337 23.61 43.57 -18.07
C ASN A 337 23.98 42.07 -17.84
N ILE A 338 23.01 41.17 -18.00
CA ILE A 338 23.18 39.72 -17.81
C ILE A 338 23.39 39.04 -19.16
N THR A 339 24.41 38.17 -19.26
CA THR A 339 24.75 37.44 -20.50
C THR A 339 24.09 36.08 -20.62
N SER A 340 23.76 35.41 -19.51
CA SER A 340 23.03 34.14 -19.49
C SER A 340 22.07 34.12 -18.31
N LEU A 341 20.78 33.91 -18.56
CA LEU A 341 19.72 33.96 -17.56
C LEU A 341 19.48 32.64 -16.85
N GLU A 342 19.86 31.51 -17.45
CA GLU A 342 19.56 30.15 -16.98
C GLU A 342 20.14 29.84 -15.60
N SER A 343 21.22 30.52 -15.22
CA SER A 343 21.94 30.34 -13.96
C SER A 343 22.25 31.65 -13.24
N ASP A 344 21.64 32.77 -13.66
CA ASP A 344 21.91 34.06 -13.05
C ASP A 344 21.12 34.24 -11.73
N PRO A 345 21.81 34.49 -10.60
CA PRO A 345 21.15 34.66 -9.31
C PRO A 345 20.18 35.83 -9.26
N LYS A 346 20.43 36.94 -9.98
CA LYS A 346 19.55 38.11 -9.94
C LYS A 346 18.22 37.82 -10.64
N PHE A 347 18.26 37.06 -11.73
CA PHE A 347 17.04 36.63 -12.41
C PHE A 347 16.23 35.65 -11.54
N TYR A 348 16.89 34.70 -10.90
CA TYR A 348 16.28 33.80 -9.92
C TYR A 348 15.61 34.57 -8.78
N ASP A 349 16.34 35.51 -8.16
CA ASP A 349 15.85 36.32 -7.04
C ASP A 349 14.68 37.23 -7.45
N ALA A 350 14.70 37.80 -8.66
CA ALA A 350 13.61 38.61 -9.18
C ALA A 350 12.31 37.80 -9.33
N ILE A 351 12.38 36.58 -9.86
CA ILE A 351 11.22 35.69 -9.98
C ILE A 351 10.73 35.27 -8.59
N MET A 352 11.64 34.85 -7.70
CA MET A 352 11.28 34.49 -6.32
C MET A 352 10.59 35.65 -5.59
N HIS A 353 11.13 36.85 -5.69
CA HIS A 353 10.55 38.04 -5.06
C HIS A 353 9.13 38.34 -5.59
N ASP A 354 8.92 38.21 -6.90
CA ASP A 354 7.61 38.43 -7.52
C ASP A 354 6.59 37.36 -7.09
N LEU A 355 7.00 36.08 -7.01
CA LEU A 355 6.15 35.00 -6.47
C LEU A 355 5.76 35.25 -5.02
N HIS A 356 6.70 35.68 -4.17
CA HIS A 356 6.41 36.05 -2.78
C HIS A 356 5.45 37.25 -2.68
N ALA A 357 5.63 38.27 -3.52
CA ALA A 357 4.74 39.43 -3.56
C ALA A 357 3.31 39.05 -3.99
N ILE A 358 3.17 38.20 -5.00
CA ILE A 358 1.88 37.67 -5.44
C ILE A 358 1.24 36.83 -4.32
N GLY A 359 2.01 35.94 -3.69
CA GLY A 359 1.52 35.09 -2.60
C GLY A 359 1.01 35.89 -1.40
N ALA A 360 1.74 36.95 -1.00
CA ALA A 360 1.32 37.84 0.06
C ALA A 360 0.02 38.59 -0.28
N LYS A 361 -0.12 39.07 -1.52
CA LYS A 361 -1.32 39.79 -1.99
C LYS A 361 -2.56 38.90 -2.01
N GLU A 362 -2.41 37.63 -2.37
CA GLU A 362 -3.50 36.64 -2.38
C GLU A 362 -3.72 35.95 -1.03
N SER A 363 -3.00 36.37 0.03
CA SER A 363 -3.08 35.78 1.37
C SER A 363 -2.81 34.26 1.38
N LEU A 364 -1.86 33.80 0.56
CA LEU A 364 -1.44 32.41 0.53
C LEU A 364 -0.70 32.01 1.80
N ARG A 365 -0.85 30.75 2.20
CA ARG A 365 -0.11 30.18 3.34
C ARG A 365 1.36 29.99 2.96
N LYS A 366 2.24 30.01 3.95
CA LYS A 366 3.70 29.89 3.72
C LYS A 366 4.08 28.68 2.85
N HIS A 367 3.44 27.53 3.09
CA HIS A 367 3.71 26.28 2.38
C HIS A 367 3.18 26.25 0.93
N GLU A 368 2.30 27.19 0.57
CA GLU A 368 1.73 27.34 -0.78
C GLU A 368 2.58 28.24 -1.68
N ILE A 369 3.54 28.97 -1.12
CA ILE A 369 4.45 29.83 -1.87
C ILE A 369 5.72 29.01 -2.19
N PRO A 370 6.16 28.95 -3.46
CA PRO A 370 7.36 28.19 -3.81
C PRO A 370 8.57 28.63 -3.00
N SER A 371 9.18 27.70 -2.27
CA SER A 371 10.45 27.93 -1.56
C SER A 371 11.66 27.76 -2.49
N ARG A 372 11.44 27.07 -3.62
CA ARG A 372 12.43 26.75 -4.64
C ARG A 372 11.80 26.82 -6.03
N ILE A 373 12.56 27.34 -6.99
CA ILE A 373 12.16 27.37 -8.39
C ILE A 373 13.19 26.68 -9.29
N ILE A 374 12.71 26.12 -10.39
CA ILE A 374 13.51 25.52 -11.46
C ILE A 374 13.18 26.30 -12.73
N ILE A 375 14.16 27.03 -13.27
CA ILE A 375 13.99 27.84 -14.47
C ILE A 375 14.36 26.99 -15.70
N ASP A 376 13.47 26.89 -16.68
CA ASP A 376 13.71 26.19 -17.94
C ASP A 376 13.18 26.98 -19.12
N PHE A 377 13.96 27.15 -20.18
CA PHE A 377 13.53 27.89 -21.37
C PHE A 377 12.89 26.98 -22.44
N GLU A 378 12.87 25.67 -22.20
CA GLU A 378 12.09 24.73 -23.01
C GLU A 378 10.59 24.83 -22.65
N PRO A 379 9.72 25.22 -23.59
CA PRO A 379 8.29 25.33 -23.33
C PRO A 379 7.63 23.96 -23.18
N PHE A 380 6.59 23.90 -22.35
CA PHE A 380 5.66 22.78 -22.30
C PHE A 380 4.81 22.83 -23.57
N ILE A 381 4.95 21.83 -24.44
CA ILE A 381 4.19 21.73 -25.70
C ILE A 381 3.55 20.34 -25.83
N VAL A 382 2.66 20.17 -26.80
CA VAL A 382 2.00 18.87 -27.02
C VAL A 382 2.97 17.87 -27.65
N GLU A 383 3.87 18.36 -28.50
CA GLU A 383 4.84 17.58 -29.27
C GLU A 383 5.92 16.94 -28.40
N ASN A 384 6.39 17.61 -27.34
CA ASN A 384 7.27 17.02 -26.33
C ASN A 384 6.48 16.25 -25.24
N GLY A 385 5.15 16.24 -25.33
CA GLY A 385 4.25 15.53 -24.44
C GLY A 385 4.14 16.13 -23.04
N LEU A 386 4.76 17.27 -22.76
CA LEU A 386 4.66 17.95 -21.45
C LEU A 386 3.30 18.62 -21.26
N LEU A 387 2.60 18.93 -22.36
CA LEU A 387 1.16 19.21 -22.36
C LEU A 387 0.37 18.01 -22.87
N THR A 388 -0.82 17.82 -22.30
CA THR A 388 -1.86 16.96 -22.87
C THR A 388 -2.36 17.57 -24.19
N SER A 389 -3.07 16.79 -25.02
CA SER A 389 -3.77 17.33 -26.20
C SER A 389 -4.75 18.47 -25.85
N SER A 390 -5.18 18.56 -24.59
CA SER A 390 -6.00 19.65 -24.04
C SER A 390 -5.25 20.89 -23.59
N LEU A 391 -3.95 20.98 -23.92
CA LEU A 391 -3.05 22.08 -23.54
C LEU A 391 -2.89 22.24 -22.02
N LYS A 392 -3.16 21.18 -21.25
CA LYS A 392 -2.95 21.14 -19.80
C LYS A 392 -1.61 20.48 -19.44
N PRO A 393 -0.89 20.92 -18.40
CA PRO A 393 0.30 20.25 -17.89
C PRO A 393 0.08 18.75 -17.64
N CYS A 394 0.88 17.90 -18.26
CA CYS A 394 0.84 16.46 -18.04
C CYS A 394 1.72 16.09 -16.84
N ARG A 395 1.15 16.09 -15.63
CA ARG A 395 1.91 15.93 -14.37
C ARG A 395 2.86 14.71 -14.36
N PRO A 396 2.45 13.48 -14.75
CA PRO A 396 3.36 12.32 -14.73
C PRO A 396 4.57 12.51 -15.65
N LYS A 397 4.36 13.07 -16.84
CA LYS A 397 5.44 13.35 -17.80
C LYS A 397 6.34 14.50 -17.34
N LEU A 398 5.78 15.56 -16.75
CA LEU A 398 6.54 16.66 -16.16
C LEU A 398 7.40 16.19 -14.98
N ILE A 399 6.84 15.39 -14.08
CA ILE A 399 7.59 14.79 -12.96
C ILE A 399 8.73 13.91 -13.49
N ALA A 400 8.46 13.06 -14.49
CA ALA A 400 9.48 12.21 -15.09
C ALA A 400 10.59 13.03 -15.80
N HIS A 401 10.21 14.04 -16.57
CA HIS A 401 11.13 14.93 -17.30
C HIS A 401 12.03 15.71 -16.33
N TYR A 402 11.45 16.27 -15.27
CA TYR A 402 12.17 17.06 -14.28
C TYR A 402 12.71 16.25 -13.09
N ALA A 403 12.59 14.92 -13.08
CA ALA A 403 12.89 14.07 -11.91
C ALA A 403 14.26 14.33 -11.27
N LYS A 404 15.31 14.52 -12.09
CA LYS A 404 16.67 14.82 -11.60
C LYS A 404 16.77 16.19 -10.95
N ARG A 405 16.07 17.18 -11.48
CA ARG A 405 16.09 18.57 -11.01
C ARG A 405 15.12 18.77 -9.86
N LEU A 406 14.01 18.03 -9.80
CA LEU A 406 13.05 18.04 -8.70
C LEU A 406 13.58 17.36 -7.44
N LYS A 407 14.49 16.37 -7.56
CA LYS A 407 15.16 15.77 -6.39
C LYS A 407 15.81 16.85 -5.54
N THR A 408 15.28 17.06 -4.34
CA THR A 408 15.91 17.83 -3.27
C THR A 408 17.08 17.04 -2.73
N THR A 409 18.16 17.73 -2.39
CA THR A 409 19.34 17.15 -1.74
C THR A 409 19.05 16.91 -0.25
N ASN A 410 18.01 16.12 0.06
CA ASN A 410 17.89 15.56 1.40
C ASN A 410 19.05 14.59 1.60
N THR A 411 19.77 14.72 2.72
CA THR A 411 20.85 13.78 3.04
C THR A 411 20.29 12.37 3.09
N LEU A 412 21.12 11.35 2.81
CA LEU A 412 20.70 9.95 2.90
C LEU A 412 20.04 9.65 4.25
N GLU A 413 20.58 10.25 5.30
CA GLU A 413 20.04 10.22 6.66
C GLU A 413 18.63 10.81 6.77
N GLN A 414 18.36 11.99 6.20
CA GLN A 414 17.02 12.59 6.20
C GLN A 414 16.00 11.76 5.42
N ARG A 415 16.45 11.14 4.32
CA ARG A 415 15.59 10.25 3.53
C ARG A 415 15.30 8.95 4.29
N LEU A 416 16.30 8.33 4.90
CA LEU A 416 16.14 7.16 5.75
C LEU A 416 15.25 7.47 6.95
N LYS A 417 15.46 8.62 7.60
CA LYS A 417 14.63 9.10 8.70
C LYS A 417 13.16 9.15 8.29
N THR A 418 12.85 9.83 7.19
CA THR A 418 11.45 10.00 6.81
C THR A 418 10.79 8.70 6.37
N ILE A 419 11.54 7.79 5.74
CA ILE A 419 11.05 6.44 5.43
C ILE A 419 10.76 5.69 6.74
N ILE A 420 11.63 5.78 7.75
CA ILE A 420 11.39 5.15 9.06
C ILE A 420 10.15 5.75 9.72
N GLU A 421 10.02 7.08 9.79
CA GLU A 421 8.86 7.77 10.37
C GLU A 421 7.55 7.41 9.65
N THR A 422 7.58 7.27 8.32
CA THR A 422 6.42 6.85 7.51
C THR A 422 6.01 5.42 7.84
N VAL A 423 6.97 4.54 8.07
CA VAL A 423 6.75 3.12 8.30
C VAL A 423 6.33 2.83 9.74
N THR A 424 6.90 3.54 10.72
CA THR A 424 6.59 3.38 12.15
C THR A 424 5.42 4.26 12.61
N GLY A 425 5.13 5.35 11.89
CA GLY A 425 4.13 6.35 12.29
C GLY A 425 4.57 7.22 13.47
N GLN A 426 5.85 7.16 13.87
CA GLN A 426 6.42 7.95 14.95
C GLN A 426 7.49 8.90 14.43
N SER A 427 7.51 10.14 14.93
CA SER A 427 8.55 11.11 14.58
C SER A 427 9.84 10.83 15.38
N LEU A 428 10.96 10.82 14.68
CA LEU A 428 12.31 10.67 15.21
C LEU A 428 12.91 12.05 15.49
N ALA A 429 13.52 12.28 16.65
CA ALA A 429 14.38 13.46 16.82
C ALA A 429 15.68 13.28 16.00
N THR A 430 16.31 14.38 15.60
CA THR A 430 17.55 14.36 14.78
C THR A 430 18.79 13.83 15.52
N ASP A 431 18.72 13.64 16.85
CA ASP A 431 19.84 13.23 17.71
C ASP A 431 19.61 11.91 18.47
N ASP A 432 18.54 11.17 18.16
CA ASP A 432 18.17 9.98 18.96
C ASP A 432 18.96 8.72 18.53
N ASP A 433 19.78 8.19 19.44
CA ASP A 433 20.40 6.85 19.37
C ASP A 433 19.37 5.70 19.58
N VAL A 434 18.09 5.96 19.30
CA VAL A 434 17.01 5.01 19.56
C VAL A 434 16.92 4.01 18.41
N GLY A 435 17.01 2.72 18.73
CA GLY A 435 16.96 1.64 17.75
C GLY A 435 15.59 1.52 17.06
N PHE A 436 15.56 1.00 15.82
CA PHE A 436 14.35 0.82 15.00
C PHE A 436 13.21 0.09 15.73
N LEU A 437 13.52 -0.86 16.61
CA LEU A 437 12.53 -1.59 17.40
C LEU A 437 11.97 -0.79 18.58
N ALA A 438 12.76 0.11 19.14
CA ALA A 438 12.35 0.97 20.24
C ALA A 438 11.43 2.12 19.78
N THR A 439 11.42 2.44 18.48
CA THR A 439 10.53 3.44 17.86
C THR A 439 9.21 2.86 17.34
N GLY A 440 8.83 1.69 17.84
CA GLY A 440 7.59 1.01 17.45
C GLY A 440 7.70 0.16 16.17
N GLY A 441 8.91 -0.05 15.65
CA GLY A 441 9.16 -1.00 14.57
C GLY A 441 8.77 -2.43 14.97
N ASN A 442 7.92 -3.07 14.17
CA ASN A 442 7.57 -4.48 14.28
C ASN A 442 7.99 -5.25 13.01
N SER A 443 7.72 -6.55 12.94
CA SER A 443 8.17 -7.34 11.79
C SER A 443 7.58 -6.90 10.45
N LEU A 444 6.34 -6.39 10.47
CA LEU A 444 5.69 -5.86 9.28
C LEU A 444 6.29 -4.50 8.87
N ALA A 445 6.59 -3.65 9.85
CA ALA A 445 7.29 -2.39 9.65
C ALA A 445 8.69 -2.62 9.08
N ALA A 446 9.44 -3.62 9.55
CA ALA A 446 10.78 -3.94 9.03
C ALA A 446 10.74 -4.31 7.53
N VAL A 447 9.74 -5.12 7.13
CA VAL A 447 9.52 -5.50 5.73
C VAL A 447 9.17 -4.28 4.87
N ARG A 448 8.27 -3.42 5.36
CA ARG A 448 7.90 -2.18 4.66
C ARG A 448 9.08 -1.24 4.53
N LEU A 449 9.89 -1.09 5.58
CA LEU A 449 11.10 -0.28 5.59
C LEU A 449 12.15 -0.77 4.58
N SER A 450 12.49 -2.07 4.60
CA SER A 450 13.44 -2.66 3.63
C SER A 450 12.99 -2.45 2.19
N ARG A 451 11.69 -2.63 1.92
CA ARG A 451 11.10 -2.40 0.59
C ARG A 451 11.17 -0.93 0.18
N MET A 452 10.72 0.00 1.03
CA MET A 452 10.73 1.43 0.73
C MET A 452 12.16 1.96 0.55
N VAL A 453 13.12 1.49 1.36
CA VAL A 453 14.55 1.82 1.17
C VAL A 453 15.07 1.31 -0.18
N ARG A 454 14.64 0.12 -0.62
CA ARG A 454 15.02 -0.42 -1.94
C ARG A 454 14.40 0.35 -3.08
N GLU A 455 13.11 0.68 -3.00
CA GLU A 455 12.37 1.40 -4.03
C GLU A 455 12.80 2.86 -4.15
N ASP A 456 12.94 3.55 -3.00
CA ASP A 456 13.20 4.99 -2.97
C ASP A 456 14.69 5.32 -3.03
N LEU A 457 15.54 4.48 -2.43
CA LEU A 457 16.98 4.74 -2.29
C LEU A 457 17.85 3.80 -3.13
N GLY A 458 17.31 2.72 -3.70
CA GLY A 458 18.07 1.72 -4.46
C GLY A 458 18.98 0.85 -3.58
N ILE A 459 18.78 0.87 -2.26
CA ILE A 459 19.64 0.19 -1.29
C ILE A 459 18.98 -1.12 -0.86
N THR A 460 19.71 -2.22 -0.97
CA THR A 460 19.22 -3.52 -0.49
C THR A 460 19.53 -3.64 1.00
N LEU A 461 18.48 -3.60 1.81
CA LEU A 461 18.57 -3.69 3.27
C LEU A 461 18.09 -5.07 3.75
N PRO A 462 18.99 -5.98 4.14
CA PRO A 462 18.59 -7.27 4.71
C PRO A 462 17.76 -7.08 5.98
N LEU A 463 16.66 -7.83 6.12
CA LEU A 463 15.80 -7.75 7.31
C LEU A 463 16.57 -8.05 8.59
N SER A 464 17.55 -8.96 8.53
CA SER A 464 18.40 -9.33 9.66
C SER A 464 19.11 -8.13 10.30
N ILE A 465 19.45 -7.11 9.52
CA ILE A 465 20.12 -5.88 9.98
C ILE A 465 19.14 -5.01 10.78
N LEU A 466 17.89 -4.87 10.30
CA LEU A 466 16.86 -4.03 10.94
C LEU A 466 16.47 -4.49 12.35
N PHE A 467 16.65 -5.76 12.66
CA PHE A 467 16.31 -6.31 13.97
C PHE A 467 17.52 -6.46 14.92
N GLN A 468 18.69 -5.93 14.55
CA GLN A 468 19.81 -5.82 15.48
C GLN A 468 19.48 -4.79 16.56
N SER A 469 19.77 -5.11 17.81
CA SER A 469 19.45 -4.27 18.99
C SER A 469 20.10 -2.88 18.90
N GLU A 470 21.24 -2.79 18.23
CA GLU A 470 22.02 -1.57 18.08
C GLU A 470 21.66 -0.78 16.81
N MET A 471 20.71 -1.26 15.99
CA MET A 471 20.40 -0.65 14.70
C MET A 471 19.58 0.64 14.87
N ASN A 472 20.25 1.79 14.76
CA ASN A 472 19.67 3.13 14.80
C ASN A 472 19.83 3.87 13.45
N LEU A 473 19.25 5.06 13.32
CA LEU A 473 19.27 5.85 12.09
C LEU A 473 20.70 6.10 11.58
N LYS A 474 21.64 6.36 12.49
CA LYS A 474 23.05 6.59 12.16
C LYS A 474 23.71 5.35 11.56
N ARG A 475 23.58 4.18 12.20
CA ARG A 475 24.11 2.91 11.69
C ARG A 475 23.45 2.46 10.39
N LEU A 476 22.15 2.71 10.24
CA LEU A 476 21.44 2.52 8.97
C LEU A 476 22.00 3.40 7.86
N THR A 477 22.33 4.65 8.18
CA THR A 477 22.95 5.60 7.24
C THR A 477 24.37 5.16 6.88
N GLU A 478 25.17 4.73 7.86
CA GLU A 478 26.51 4.19 7.65
C GLU A 478 26.49 2.93 6.78
N PHE A 479 25.57 1.99 7.04
CA PHE A 479 25.35 0.80 6.20
C PHE A 479 24.95 1.17 4.77
N ALA A 480 24.03 2.12 4.64
CA ALA A 480 23.53 2.56 3.35
C ALA A 480 24.61 3.28 2.52
N GLN A 481 25.58 3.94 3.16
CA GLN A 481 26.75 4.55 2.51
C GLN A 481 27.83 3.53 2.17
N ASN A 482 28.01 2.51 3.01
CA ASN A 482 29.03 1.49 2.85
C ASN A 482 28.49 0.15 3.37
N PRO A 483 27.86 -0.66 2.50
CA PRO A 483 27.29 -1.95 2.88
C PRO A 483 28.31 -2.93 3.47
N SER A 484 29.60 -2.69 3.21
CA SER A 484 30.75 -3.46 3.68
C SER A 484 31.22 -3.12 5.09
N LEU A 485 30.79 -1.99 5.68
CA LEU A 485 31.30 -1.48 6.96
C LEU A 485 30.66 -2.11 8.20
N ILE A 486 29.43 -2.63 8.08
CA ILE A 486 28.89 -3.51 9.12
C ILE A 486 29.50 -4.89 8.88
N GLN A 487 30.70 -5.10 9.42
CA GLN A 487 31.17 -6.45 9.68
C GLN A 487 30.10 -7.12 10.54
N GLU A 488 29.45 -8.16 10.02
CA GLU A 488 28.88 -9.17 10.90
C GLU A 488 30.02 -9.56 11.84
N ASP A 489 29.95 -9.20 13.12
CA ASP A 489 30.43 -10.10 14.16
C ASP A 489 29.74 -11.42 13.81
N SER A 490 30.48 -12.33 13.16
CA SER A 490 29.82 -13.34 12.32
C SER A 490 28.76 -14.01 13.17
N ILE A 491 27.50 -13.95 12.74
CA ILE A 491 26.38 -14.54 13.51
C ILE A 491 26.73 -15.97 13.92
N VAL A 492 27.49 -16.66 13.06
CA VAL A 492 28.12 -17.95 13.30
C VAL A 492 29.01 -17.98 14.54
N SER A 493 29.91 -17.02 14.74
CA SER A 493 30.73 -16.91 15.95
C SER A 493 29.87 -16.82 17.21
N ARG A 494 28.79 -16.03 17.17
CA ARG A 494 27.84 -15.93 18.28
C ARG A 494 27.09 -17.24 18.52
N LEU A 495 26.61 -17.89 17.46
CA LEU A 495 25.92 -19.20 17.56
C LEU A 495 26.83 -20.28 18.15
N LEU A 496 28.11 -20.31 17.74
CA LEU A 496 29.11 -21.22 18.28
C LEU A 496 29.35 -20.94 19.76
N HIS A 497 29.55 -19.67 20.14
CA HIS A 497 29.72 -19.26 21.54
C HIS A 497 28.51 -19.66 22.40
N ASP A 498 27.30 -19.35 21.95
CA ASP A 498 26.06 -19.67 22.67
C ASP A 498 25.80 -21.18 22.76
N ALA A 499 26.28 -21.98 21.79
CA ALA A 499 26.19 -23.44 21.82
C ALA A 499 27.25 -24.08 22.73
N GLU A 500 28.39 -23.41 22.94
CA GLU A 500 29.48 -23.85 23.82
C GLU A 500 29.29 -23.42 25.28
N LEU A 501 28.32 -22.55 25.55
CA LEU A 501 28.02 -21.95 26.84
C LEU A 501 28.07 -22.99 27.97
N ASP A 502 28.78 -22.65 29.05
CA ASP A 502 28.92 -23.55 30.18
C ASP A 502 27.58 -23.72 30.88
N LEU A 503 27.19 -24.98 31.07
CA LEU A 503 25.94 -25.32 31.72
C LEU A 503 26.10 -25.35 33.24
N ASN A 504 27.33 -25.43 33.80
CA ASN A 504 27.58 -25.51 35.24
C ASN A 504 26.59 -26.43 35.99
N ILE A 505 26.33 -27.62 35.43
CA ILE A 505 25.37 -28.59 35.97
C ILE A 505 26.07 -29.72 36.72
N THR A 506 25.43 -30.17 37.80
CA THR A 506 25.79 -31.42 38.49
C THR A 506 24.61 -32.37 38.35
N ILE A 507 24.82 -33.52 37.68
CA ILE A 507 23.76 -34.53 37.52
C ILE A 507 23.87 -35.52 38.68
N GLY A 508 22.86 -35.56 39.52
CA GLY A 508 22.79 -36.58 40.57
C GLY A 508 22.10 -37.85 40.11
N LYS A 509 21.59 -38.63 41.06
CA LYS A 509 21.00 -39.94 40.75
C LYS A 509 19.66 -39.75 40.01
N PRO A 510 19.39 -40.57 38.96
CA PRO A 510 18.08 -40.61 38.32
C PRO A 510 16.97 -40.76 39.34
N LYS A 511 15.92 -39.94 39.21
CA LYS A 511 14.75 -40.03 40.08
C LYS A 511 14.10 -41.41 39.86
N MET A 512 13.87 -42.17 40.93
CA MET A 512 13.23 -43.48 40.83
C MET A 512 11.77 -43.32 40.39
N LEU A 513 11.47 -43.65 39.14
CA LEU A 513 10.10 -43.66 38.61
C LEU A 513 9.33 -44.88 39.14
N ALA A 514 8.19 -44.64 39.79
CA ALA A 514 7.27 -45.70 40.19
C ALA A 514 6.40 -46.12 39.00
N SER A 515 6.93 -46.89 38.05
CA SER A 515 6.26 -47.42 36.83
C SER A 515 5.68 -46.39 35.82
N SER A 516 5.24 -45.21 36.25
CA SER A 516 4.75 -44.07 35.45
C SER A 516 4.94 -42.76 36.21
N PRO A 517 5.14 -41.62 35.52
CA PRO A 517 5.30 -40.32 36.19
C PRO A 517 3.99 -39.84 36.83
N SER A 518 4.08 -39.25 38.02
CA SER A 518 2.94 -38.66 38.74
C SER A 518 2.81 -37.16 38.45
N MET A 519 3.93 -36.49 38.16
CA MET A 519 3.94 -35.06 37.86
C MET A 519 4.83 -34.75 36.66
N VAL A 520 4.24 -34.13 35.64
CA VAL A 520 4.93 -33.78 34.39
C VAL A 520 4.96 -32.26 34.24
N PHE A 521 6.14 -31.71 33.98
CA PHE A 521 6.30 -30.29 33.66
C PHE A 521 6.24 -30.11 32.15
N VAL A 522 5.34 -29.25 31.69
CA VAL A 522 5.06 -29.04 30.26
C VAL A 522 5.19 -27.57 29.92
N THR A 523 5.94 -27.26 28.86
CA THR A 523 6.02 -25.90 28.32
C THR A 523 5.41 -25.82 26.92
N GLY A 524 4.87 -24.66 26.56
CA GLY A 524 4.31 -24.43 25.23
C GLY A 524 2.86 -24.90 25.03
N THR A 525 2.13 -25.18 26.11
CA THR A 525 0.73 -25.67 26.07
C THR A 525 -0.28 -24.68 25.48
N THR A 526 0.08 -23.40 25.44
CA THR A 526 -0.69 -22.33 24.78
C THR A 526 -0.36 -22.16 23.30
N GLY A 527 0.51 -23.00 22.75
CA GLY A 527 0.85 -23.03 21.33
C GLY A 527 0.10 -24.14 20.58
N PHE A 528 0.34 -24.23 19.26
CA PHE A 528 -0.33 -25.21 18.40
C PHE A 528 0.05 -26.66 18.77
N VAL A 529 1.30 -27.06 18.55
CA VAL A 529 1.76 -28.44 18.83
C VAL A 529 1.63 -28.78 20.32
N GLY A 530 1.99 -27.85 21.21
CA GLY A 530 1.93 -28.09 22.65
C GLY A 530 0.51 -28.33 23.18
N GLY A 531 -0.52 -27.73 22.56
CA GLY A 531 -1.93 -28.02 22.88
C GLY A 531 -2.32 -29.47 22.56
N PHE A 532 -1.89 -29.98 21.40
CA PHE A 532 -2.11 -31.39 21.02
C PHE A 532 -1.30 -32.36 21.87
N LEU A 533 -0.05 -32.02 22.23
CA LEU A 533 0.76 -32.82 23.15
C LEU A 533 0.09 -32.93 24.52
N LEU A 534 -0.37 -31.81 25.09
CA LEU A 534 -1.09 -31.81 26.37
C LEU A 534 -2.37 -32.64 26.28
N PHE A 535 -3.14 -32.51 25.20
CA PHE A 535 -4.34 -33.33 24.96
C PHE A 535 -4.02 -34.84 24.96
N GLU A 536 -2.98 -35.26 24.25
CA GLU A 536 -2.60 -36.68 24.20
C GLU A 536 -2.06 -37.17 25.54
N MET A 537 -1.32 -36.34 26.28
CA MET A 537 -0.88 -36.66 27.64
C MET A 537 -2.07 -36.85 28.59
N LEU A 538 -3.02 -35.92 28.60
CA LEU A 538 -4.23 -35.99 29.44
C LEU A 538 -5.08 -37.23 29.16
N ASN A 539 -5.11 -37.71 27.91
CA ASN A 539 -5.85 -38.92 27.57
C ASN A 539 -5.10 -40.24 27.86
N ARG A 540 -3.76 -40.22 27.86
CA ARG A 540 -2.95 -41.46 27.90
C ARG A 540 -2.24 -41.71 29.23
N TYR A 541 -1.89 -40.67 29.96
CA TYR A 541 -1.22 -40.83 31.26
C TYR A 541 -2.24 -41.22 32.33
N PRO A 542 -1.81 -41.97 33.37
CA PRO A 542 -2.65 -42.36 34.51
C PRO A 542 -3.48 -41.21 35.07
N ILE A 543 -4.71 -41.49 35.51
CA ILE A 543 -5.71 -40.46 35.88
C ILE A 543 -5.25 -39.53 37.01
N ASP A 544 -4.39 -40.02 37.89
CA ASP A 544 -3.77 -39.32 39.02
C ASP A 544 -2.57 -38.43 38.61
N CYS A 545 -2.02 -38.63 37.40
CA CYS A 545 -0.93 -37.80 36.90
C CYS A 545 -1.38 -36.36 36.63
N LYS A 546 -0.61 -35.40 37.16
CA LYS A 546 -0.84 -33.94 37.02
C LYS A 546 0.19 -33.30 36.08
N PHE A 547 -0.23 -32.23 35.41
CA PHE A 547 0.58 -31.50 34.43
C PHE A 547 0.82 -30.06 34.87
N ILE A 548 2.03 -29.76 35.32
CA ILE A 548 2.46 -28.39 35.60
C ILE A 548 2.72 -27.69 34.27
N CYS A 549 1.87 -26.75 33.91
CA CYS A 549 1.93 -26.07 32.62
C CYS A 549 2.48 -24.66 32.80
N LEU A 550 3.69 -24.41 32.31
CA LEU A 550 4.30 -23.08 32.33
C LEU A 550 3.63 -22.17 31.30
N VAL A 551 3.07 -21.05 31.75
CA VAL A 551 2.30 -20.11 30.93
C VAL A 551 2.75 -18.69 31.23
N ARG A 552 3.09 -17.95 30.17
CA ARG A 552 3.31 -16.50 30.23
C ARG A 552 1.96 -15.77 30.22
N CYS A 553 1.72 -14.79 31.09
CA CYS A 553 0.49 -14.00 31.08
C CYS A 553 0.81 -12.51 31.08
N GLU A 554 0.74 -11.86 29.90
CA GLU A 554 0.82 -10.40 29.79
C GLU A 554 -0.57 -9.73 29.86
N GLN A 555 -1.63 -10.45 29.49
CA GLN A 555 -3.00 -9.92 29.34
C GLN A 555 -4.09 -10.78 30.03
N TRP A 556 -3.70 -11.87 30.69
CA TRP A 556 -4.63 -12.85 31.28
C TRP A 556 -4.56 -12.79 32.80
N THR A 557 -5.71 -12.77 33.46
CA THR A 557 -5.80 -12.78 34.93
C THR A 557 -5.59 -14.18 35.53
N ASN A 558 -5.85 -15.25 34.78
CA ASN A 558 -5.62 -16.64 35.19
C ASN A 558 -4.87 -17.42 34.08
N PRO A 559 -3.72 -18.07 34.37
CA PRO A 559 -2.97 -18.81 33.35
C PRO A 559 -3.72 -20.02 32.77
N LEU A 560 -4.65 -20.62 33.52
CA LEU A 560 -5.49 -21.71 33.02
C LEU A 560 -6.41 -21.26 31.89
N ASP A 561 -6.95 -20.04 31.95
CA ASP A 561 -7.89 -19.53 30.95
C ASP A 561 -7.21 -19.44 29.58
N ARG A 562 -5.91 -19.12 29.54
CA ARG A 562 -5.12 -19.10 28.30
C ARG A 562 -4.98 -20.51 27.70
N ILE A 563 -4.73 -21.52 28.53
CA ILE A 563 -4.66 -22.93 28.09
C ILE A 563 -6.03 -23.38 27.59
N GLN A 564 -7.07 -23.16 28.38
CA GLN A 564 -8.45 -23.54 28.05
C GLN A 564 -8.91 -22.88 26.75
N LYS A 565 -8.64 -21.59 26.55
CA LYS A 565 -8.96 -20.88 25.30
C LYS A 565 -8.25 -21.50 24.10
N ASN A 566 -6.95 -21.77 24.21
CA ASN A 566 -6.18 -22.40 23.13
C ASN A 566 -6.73 -23.79 22.79
N MET A 567 -6.93 -24.64 23.80
CA MET A 567 -7.47 -25.99 23.59
C MET A 567 -8.91 -25.96 23.06
N THR A 568 -9.74 -25.01 23.46
CA THR A 568 -11.10 -24.84 22.93
C THR A 568 -11.07 -24.43 21.46
N PHE A 569 -10.21 -23.48 21.10
CA PHE A 569 -9.98 -23.06 19.71
C PHE A 569 -9.53 -24.23 18.83
N LEU A 570 -8.69 -25.13 19.36
CA LEU A 570 -8.21 -26.32 18.67
C LEU A 570 -9.19 -27.52 18.70
N HIS A 571 -10.38 -27.35 19.30
CA HIS A 571 -11.38 -28.41 19.52
C HIS A 571 -10.87 -29.60 20.37
N LEU A 572 -10.06 -29.30 21.40
CA LEU A 572 -9.41 -30.28 22.28
C LEU A 572 -9.93 -30.24 23.73
N TRP A 573 -10.52 -29.13 24.19
CA TRP A 573 -10.89 -28.97 25.61
C TRP A 573 -12.01 -29.91 26.05
N GLN A 574 -11.87 -30.48 27.25
CA GLN A 574 -12.90 -31.24 27.95
C GLN A 574 -12.87 -30.83 29.43
N ASP A 575 -14.03 -30.64 30.05
CA ASP A 575 -14.10 -30.01 31.39
C ASP A 575 -13.35 -30.78 32.48
N HIS A 576 -13.31 -32.12 32.39
CA HIS A 576 -12.58 -32.95 33.35
C HIS A 576 -11.06 -32.80 33.28
N PHE A 577 -10.50 -32.27 32.18
CA PHE A 577 -9.06 -31.98 32.09
C PHE A 577 -8.61 -30.91 33.08
N ARG A 578 -9.52 -30.03 33.51
CA ARG A 578 -9.25 -28.95 34.46
C ARG A 578 -8.59 -29.46 35.74
N GLU A 579 -9.04 -30.59 36.26
CA GLU A 579 -8.54 -31.14 37.52
C GLU A 579 -7.09 -31.63 37.43
N ARG A 580 -6.60 -31.91 36.21
CA ARG A 580 -5.26 -32.47 35.98
C ARG A 580 -4.24 -31.43 35.53
N ILE A 581 -4.67 -30.23 35.16
CA ILE A 581 -3.81 -29.13 34.74
C ILE A 581 -3.48 -28.25 35.95
N VAL A 582 -2.20 -28.13 36.26
CA VAL A 582 -1.67 -27.22 37.27
C VAL A 582 -1.06 -26.01 36.55
N PRO A 583 -1.80 -24.90 36.38
CA PRO A 583 -1.30 -23.72 35.70
C PRO A 583 -0.18 -23.06 36.52
N LEU A 584 0.98 -22.80 35.90
CA LEU A 584 2.10 -22.11 36.52
C LEU A 584 2.42 -20.84 35.73
N LEU A 585 2.33 -19.70 36.39
CA LEU A 585 2.73 -18.42 35.80
C LEU A 585 4.26 -18.33 35.74
N GLY A 586 4.81 -18.11 34.55
CA GLY A 586 6.24 -17.86 34.37
C GLY A 586 6.64 -17.68 32.90
N ASP A 587 7.88 -17.29 32.68
CA ASP A 587 8.42 -16.98 31.35
C ASP A 587 9.75 -17.71 31.11
N LEU A 588 9.82 -18.49 30.04
CA LEU A 588 11.03 -19.20 29.62
C LEU A 588 12.24 -18.28 29.41
N ALA A 589 12.01 -17.01 29.06
CA ALA A 589 13.11 -16.07 28.84
C ALA A 589 13.75 -15.57 30.15
N GLN A 590 13.13 -15.80 31.31
CA GLN A 590 13.62 -15.35 32.61
C GLN A 590 14.35 -16.47 33.35
N THR A 591 15.39 -16.10 34.11
CA THR A 591 16.06 -17.00 35.06
C THR A 591 15.05 -17.64 35.99
N GLN A 592 15.16 -18.95 36.20
CA GLN A 592 14.21 -19.75 36.99
C GLN A 592 12.74 -19.55 36.58
N PHE A 593 12.50 -19.22 35.31
CA PHE A 593 11.20 -18.87 34.75
C PHE A 593 10.51 -17.63 35.38
N GLY A 594 11.26 -16.81 36.13
CA GLY A 594 10.72 -15.69 36.91
C GLY A 594 10.09 -16.10 38.25
N LEU A 595 10.30 -17.34 38.69
CA LEU A 595 9.80 -17.86 39.96
C LEU A 595 10.76 -17.50 41.10
N ASP A 596 10.23 -17.41 42.32
CA ASP A 596 11.08 -17.34 43.51
C ASP A 596 11.75 -18.69 43.81
N ASP A 597 12.89 -18.65 44.50
CA ASP A 597 13.71 -19.83 44.81
C ASP A 597 12.92 -20.95 45.51
N LYS A 598 11.96 -20.62 46.39
CA LYS A 598 11.19 -21.63 47.12
C LYS A 598 10.23 -22.35 46.19
N THR A 599 9.53 -21.60 45.34
CA THR A 599 8.62 -22.15 44.33
C THR A 599 9.40 -23.01 43.32
N TYR A 600 10.53 -22.52 42.82
CA TYR A 600 11.38 -23.24 41.88
C TYR A 600 11.89 -24.58 42.46
N ALA A 601 12.44 -24.54 43.69
CA ALA A 601 12.92 -25.74 44.37
C ALA A 601 11.80 -26.75 44.65
N SER A 602 10.63 -26.26 45.05
CA SER A 602 9.44 -27.10 45.30
C SER A 602 8.99 -27.84 44.05
N ILE A 603 8.98 -27.14 42.91
CA ILE A 603 8.61 -27.71 41.60
C ILE A 603 9.64 -28.75 41.17
N ALA A 604 10.94 -28.43 41.25
CA ALA A 604 12.02 -29.34 40.89
C ALA A 604 11.98 -30.65 41.69
N ALA A 605 11.59 -30.61 42.98
CA ALA A 605 11.46 -31.81 43.81
C ALA A 605 10.29 -32.72 43.41
N GLN A 606 9.20 -32.14 42.87
CA GLN A 606 7.97 -32.87 42.59
C GLN A 606 7.91 -33.47 41.18
N ILE A 607 8.53 -32.85 40.18
CA ILE A 607 8.45 -33.29 38.78
C ILE A 607 9.23 -34.58 38.54
N ASP A 608 8.65 -35.47 37.75
CA ASP A 608 9.24 -36.75 37.34
C ASP A 608 9.68 -36.77 35.86
N LEU A 609 9.11 -35.88 35.04
CA LEU A 609 9.36 -35.80 33.60
C LEU A 609 9.14 -34.38 33.09
N ILE A 610 10.01 -33.92 32.20
CA ILE A 610 9.86 -32.62 31.53
C ILE A 610 9.54 -32.84 30.05
N PHE A 611 8.49 -32.19 29.56
CA PHE A 611 8.19 -32.02 28.14
C PHE A 611 8.38 -30.56 27.73
N HIS A 612 9.45 -30.32 26.99
CA HIS A 612 9.81 -28.98 26.53
C HIS A 612 9.40 -28.78 25.07
N CYS A 613 8.21 -28.19 24.87
CA CYS A 613 7.69 -27.80 23.55
C CYS A 613 7.67 -26.28 23.35
N GLY A 614 7.79 -25.48 24.41
CA GLY A 614 7.74 -24.02 24.35
C GLY A 614 8.90 -23.43 23.54
N ALA A 615 8.57 -22.63 22.54
CA ALA A 615 9.50 -21.85 21.73
C ALA A 615 8.76 -20.66 21.12
N ALA A 616 9.48 -19.56 20.87
CA ALA A 616 9.05 -18.53 19.93
C ALA A 616 9.33 -19.03 18.51
N VAL A 617 8.28 -19.14 17.69
CA VAL A 617 8.34 -19.65 16.32
C VAL A 617 7.98 -18.52 15.36
N ASN A 618 9.00 -17.90 14.76
CA ASN A 618 8.84 -16.90 13.72
C ASN A 618 10.04 -16.94 12.77
N PHE A 619 9.79 -17.25 11.49
CA PHE A 619 10.83 -17.41 10.48
C PHE A 619 11.43 -16.09 10.00
N LEU A 620 10.77 -14.96 10.28
CA LEU A 620 11.19 -13.62 9.87
C LEU A 620 12.01 -12.90 10.95
N LEU A 621 11.94 -13.35 12.21
CA LEU A 621 12.72 -12.75 13.30
C LEU A 621 14.16 -13.26 13.28
N PRO A 622 15.15 -12.41 13.60
CA PRO A 622 16.54 -12.84 13.74
C PRO A 622 16.73 -13.70 14.99
N TYR A 623 17.88 -14.36 15.05
CA TYR A 623 18.30 -15.14 16.22
C TYR A 623 18.23 -14.36 17.54
N SER A 624 18.65 -13.09 17.57
CA SER A 624 18.68 -12.25 18.79
C SER A 624 17.32 -12.14 19.48
N GLN A 625 16.23 -12.02 18.71
CA GLN A 625 14.85 -11.92 19.23
C GLN A 625 14.32 -13.26 19.73
N LEU A 626 14.85 -14.37 19.24
CA LEU A 626 14.42 -15.72 19.61
C LEU A 626 15.31 -16.32 20.71
N TYR A 627 16.50 -15.74 20.94
CA TYR A 627 17.52 -16.20 21.88
C TYR A 627 16.96 -16.41 23.30
N GLY A 628 16.26 -15.43 23.85
CA GLY A 628 15.74 -15.51 25.22
C GLY A 628 14.84 -16.72 25.44
N SER A 629 13.78 -16.86 24.64
CA SER A 629 12.84 -17.97 24.82
C SER A 629 13.39 -19.33 24.35
N ASN A 630 14.15 -19.37 23.26
CA ASN A 630 14.53 -20.64 22.63
C ASN A 630 15.87 -21.18 23.16
N VAL A 631 16.84 -20.31 23.46
CA VAL A 631 18.18 -20.71 23.94
C VAL A 631 18.25 -20.61 25.46
N CYS A 632 18.03 -19.42 26.03
CA CYS A 632 18.05 -19.28 27.49
C CYS A 632 16.96 -20.14 28.14
N GLY A 633 15.76 -20.18 27.58
CA GLY A 633 14.69 -21.06 28.07
C GLY A 633 15.05 -22.55 28.06
N THR A 634 15.75 -23.02 27.02
CA THR A 634 16.27 -24.40 26.98
C THR A 634 17.32 -24.62 28.08
N ARG A 635 18.17 -23.63 28.34
CA ARG A 635 19.14 -23.68 29.44
C ARG A 635 18.46 -23.74 30.81
N GLU A 636 17.43 -22.94 31.05
CA GLU A 636 16.64 -22.99 32.29
C GLU A 636 15.93 -24.35 32.46
N ILE A 637 15.48 -24.97 31.37
CA ILE A 637 14.93 -26.34 31.41
C ILE A 637 16.00 -27.37 31.81
N ILE A 638 17.21 -27.27 31.28
CA ILE A 638 18.33 -28.13 31.67
C ILE A 638 18.64 -27.91 33.15
N HIS A 639 18.70 -26.65 33.61
CA HIS A 639 18.90 -26.32 35.01
C HIS A 639 17.82 -26.94 35.90
N LEU A 640 16.54 -26.80 35.55
CA LEU A 640 15.42 -27.41 36.28
C LEU A 640 15.59 -28.93 36.36
N ALA A 641 15.93 -29.57 35.25
CA ALA A 641 16.12 -31.02 35.16
C ALA A 641 17.24 -31.53 36.08
N THR A 642 18.24 -30.68 36.32
CA THR A 642 19.41 -30.98 37.17
C THR A 642 19.36 -30.36 38.56
N TYR A 643 18.32 -29.60 38.90
CA TYR A 643 18.32 -28.77 40.12
C TYR A 643 18.10 -29.59 41.40
N PRO A 644 18.87 -29.36 42.49
CA PRO A 644 20.25 -28.83 42.51
C PRO A 644 21.28 -29.93 42.13
N SER A 645 20.87 -31.20 42.21
CA SER A 645 21.56 -32.36 41.65
C SER A 645 20.55 -33.44 41.29
N ASN A 646 19.44 -33.05 40.67
CA ASN A 646 18.44 -33.98 40.16
C ASN A 646 18.88 -34.58 38.81
N CYS A 647 18.13 -35.58 38.36
CA CYS A 647 18.26 -36.15 37.03
C CYS A 647 16.85 -36.50 36.54
N ILE A 648 16.14 -35.47 36.07
CA ILE A 648 14.78 -35.55 35.54
C ILE A 648 14.87 -35.74 34.01
N PRO A 649 14.26 -36.79 33.44
CA PRO A 649 14.26 -36.98 31.99
C PRO A 649 13.59 -35.83 31.24
N VAL A 650 14.11 -35.52 30.05
CA VAL A 650 13.63 -34.42 29.20
C VAL A 650 13.22 -34.92 27.81
N GLN A 651 11.99 -34.63 27.43
CA GLN A 651 11.42 -34.85 26.10
C GLN A 651 11.40 -33.49 25.38
N TYR A 652 12.31 -33.29 24.41
CA TYR A 652 12.51 -31.99 23.76
C TYR A 652 11.97 -31.96 22.34
N ILE A 653 11.15 -30.95 22.04
CA ILE A 653 10.63 -30.71 20.70
C ILE A 653 11.57 -29.76 19.95
N SER A 654 12.19 -30.27 18.88
CA SER A 654 13.07 -29.54 17.96
C SER A 654 12.41 -29.40 16.57
N THR A 655 13.18 -28.99 15.56
CA THR A 655 12.72 -28.79 14.18
C THR A 655 13.71 -29.34 13.17
N ILE A 656 13.22 -29.80 12.02
CA ILE A 656 14.07 -30.14 10.86
C ILE A 656 14.71 -28.91 10.21
N SER A 657 14.26 -27.69 10.54
CA SER A 657 14.83 -26.44 9.99
C SER A 657 16.29 -26.18 10.41
N ILE A 658 16.84 -27.02 11.28
CA ILE A 658 18.28 -27.01 11.62
C ILE A 658 19.11 -27.75 10.58
N LEU A 659 18.49 -28.54 9.69
CA LEU A 659 19.20 -29.33 8.69
C LEU A 659 19.44 -28.50 7.41
N PRO A 660 20.64 -28.56 6.82
CA PRO A 660 20.91 -27.98 5.51
C PRO A 660 19.99 -28.55 4.41
N PRO A 661 19.72 -27.76 3.35
CA PRO A 661 19.02 -28.27 2.17
C PRO A 661 19.76 -29.47 1.55
N GLY A 662 19.01 -30.49 1.13
CA GLY A 662 19.56 -31.63 0.37
C GLY A 662 20.07 -32.82 1.19
N ILE A 663 19.98 -32.76 2.51
CA ILE A 663 20.27 -33.92 3.36
C ILE A 663 19.07 -34.85 3.38
N VAL A 664 19.33 -36.14 3.14
CA VAL A 664 18.30 -37.21 3.13
C VAL A 664 18.46 -38.15 4.33
N GLU A 665 19.64 -38.22 4.93
CA GLU A 665 19.94 -39.10 6.07
C GLU A 665 20.04 -38.32 7.38
N GLU A 666 20.01 -39.03 8.51
CA GLU A 666 20.20 -38.40 9.81
C GLU A 666 21.66 -37.97 9.98
N ILE A 667 21.87 -36.71 10.32
CA ILE A 667 23.20 -36.16 10.61
C ILE A 667 23.26 -35.72 12.08
N HIS A 668 24.37 -36.04 12.72
CA HIS A 668 24.66 -35.59 14.09
C HIS A 668 24.72 -34.06 14.13
N ILE A 669 24.19 -33.45 15.19
CA ILE A 669 24.11 -31.98 15.30
C ILE A 669 25.48 -31.28 15.15
N ASP A 670 26.57 -31.97 15.54
CA ASP A 670 27.93 -31.44 15.43
C ASP A 670 28.49 -31.36 14.01
N ALA A 671 27.97 -32.17 13.09
CA ALA A 671 28.33 -32.12 11.68
C ALA A 671 27.51 -31.07 10.91
N ILE A 672 26.54 -30.43 11.56
CA ILE A 672 25.73 -29.37 10.95
C ILE A 672 26.43 -28.03 11.14
N SER A 673 26.94 -27.48 10.04
CA SER A 673 27.56 -26.16 10.04
C SER A 673 26.51 -25.04 10.19
N PRO A 674 26.70 -24.09 11.14
CA PRO A 674 25.81 -22.95 11.31
C PRO A 674 25.77 -22.02 10.09
N HIS A 675 26.77 -22.09 9.21
CA HIS A 675 26.81 -21.31 7.95
C HIS A 675 25.66 -21.65 6.98
N HIS A 676 25.02 -22.81 7.13
CA HIS A 676 23.90 -23.23 6.28
C HIS A 676 22.52 -22.89 6.86
N LEU A 677 22.48 -22.25 8.04
CA LEU A 677 21.23 -21.88 8.71
C LEU A 677 20.76 -20.50 8.24
N THR A 678 19.71 -20.49 7.43
CA THR A 678 19.20 -19.28 6.76
C THR A 678 18.15 -18.50 7.55
N THR A 679 17.59 -19.06 8.64
CA THR A 679 16.52 -18.42 9.43
C THR A 679 16.91 -18.30 10.90
N GLY A 680 16.51 -17.21 11.56
CA GLY A 680 16.75 -17.01 13.00
C GLY A 680 16.13 -18.11 13.87
N TYR A 681 14.96 -18.63 13.46
CA TYR A 681 14.33 -19.77 14.13
C TYR A 681 15.19 -21.04 14.05
N GLY A 682 15.65 -21.41 12.85
CA GLY A 682 16.56 -22.54 12.66
C GLY A 682 17.86 -22.39 13.47
N GLN A 683 18.45 -21.19 13.44
CA GLN A 683 19.63 -20.84 14.25
C GLN A 683 19.38 -21.05 15.75
N SER A 684 18.27 -20.53 16.29
CA SER A 684 17.94 -20.67 17.72
C SER A 684 17.71 -22.12 18.16
N LYS A 685 17.07 -22.93 17.31
CA LYS A 685 16.81 -24.35 17.61
C LYS A 685 18.06 -25.20 17.46
N TRP A 686 18.98 -24.84 16.56
CA TRP A 686 20.29 -25.49 16.43
C TRP A 686 21.12 -25.31 17.71
N VAL A 687 21.19 -24.08 18.25
CA VAL A 687 21.88 -23.82 19.52
C VAL A 687 21.22 -24.57 20.68
N ALA A 688 19.89 -24.49 20.79
CA ALA A 688 19.15 -25.19 21.84
C ALA A 688 19.33 -26.72 21.78
N GLU A 689 19.37 -27.30 20.58
CA GLU A 689 19.61 -28.73 20.41
C GLU A 689 21.05 -29.13 20.81
N LYS A 690 22.05 -28.30 20.49
CA LYS A 690 23.43 -28.47 20.95
C LYS A 690 23.52 -28.50 22.48
N LEU A 691 22.84 -27.58 23.16
CA LEU A 691 22.79 -27.54 24.63
C LEU A 691 22.14 -28.81 25.21
N MET A 692 21.01 -29.25 24.64
CA MET A 692 20.34 -30.49 25.05
C MET A 692 21.20 -31.73 24.82
N ARG A 693 21.93 -31.81 23.70
CA ARG A 693 22.89 -32.89 23.43
C ARG A 693 24.06 -32.86 24.41
N LYS A 694 24.61 -31.69 24.70
CA LYS A 694 25.67 -31.51 25.70
C LYS A 694 25.21 -31.99 27.09
N ALA A 695 24.02 -31.61 27.52
CA ALA A 695 23.42 -32.11 28.77
C ALA A 695 23.24 -33.65 28.75
N SER A 696 22.85 -34.21 27.60
CA SER A 696 22.75 -35.66 27.43
C SER A 696 24.10 -36.37 27.54
N CYS A 697 25.18 -35.79 27.00
CA CYS A 697 26.55 -36.30 27.17
C CYS A 697 27.03 -36.26 28.63
N PHE A 698 26.54 -35.32 29.44
CA PHE A 698 26.80 -35.31 30.89
C PHE A 698 26.01 -36.36 31.67
N GLY A 699 25.06 -37.07 31.02
CA GLY A 699 24.27 -38.15 31.61
C GLY A 699 22.79 -37.83 31.82
N LEU A 700 22.30 -36.68 31.33
CA LEU A 700 20.87 -36.34 31.42
C LEU A 700 20.07 -37.19 30.40
N PRO A 701 18.99 -37.89 30.78
CA PRO A 701 18.17 -38.64 29.83
C PRO A 701 17.36 -37.67 28.94
N VAL A 702 17.79 -37.50 27.69
CA VAL A 702 17.15 -36.58 26.73
C VAL A 702 16.69 -37.34 25.50
N VAL A 703 15.48 -37.04 25.01
CA VAL A 703 14.99 -37.44 23.68
C VAL A 703 14.69 -36.20 22.87
N ILE A 704 15.07 -36.18 21.59
CA ILE A 704 14.85 -35.04 20.71
C ILE A 704 13.92 -35.42 19.57
N TYR A 705 12.83 -34.68 19.39
CA TYR A 705 11.88 -34.84 18.30
C TYR A 705 11.99 -33.68 17.33
N ARG A 706 12.65 -33.87 16.18
CA ARG A 706 12.75 -32.85 15.13
C ARG A 706 11.47 -32.87 14.29
N LEU A 707 10.61 -31.88 14.50
CA LEU A 707 9.34 -31.80 13.78
C LEU A 707 9.52 -31.22 12.37
N GLY A 708 8.77 -31.77 11.41
CA GLY A 708 8.51 -31.15 10.11
C GLY A 708 7.48 -30.03 10.18
N SER A 709 6.94 -29.66 9.01
CA SER A 709 5.79 -28.77 8.94
C SER A 709 4.54 -29.49 9.47
N MET A 710 3.89 -28.92 10.50
CA MET A 710 2.71 -29.51 11.12
C MET A 710 1.45 -28.87 10.52
N CYS A 711 0.59 -29.67 9.90
CA CYS A 711 -0.68 -29.21 9.33
C CYS A 711 -1.88 -29.56 10.23
N ALA A 712 -3.08 -29.33 9.69
CA ALA A 712 -4.33 -29.51 10.39
C ALA A 712 -4.47 -30.88 11.06
N SER A 713 -5.23 -30.89 12.16
CA SER A 713 -5.70 -32.12 12.78
C SER A 713 -6.52 -32.93 11.79
N ALA A 714 -6.19 -34.21 11.60
CA ALA A 714 -6.96 -35.11 10.73
C ALA A 714 -8.39 -35.38 11.25
N ASN A 715 -8.61 -35.17 12.54
CA ASN A 715 -9.92 -35.40 13.16
C ASN A 715 -10.82 -34.17 13.04
N SER A 716 -10.30 -32.98 13.35
CA SER A 716 -11.10 -31.76 13.52
C SER A 716 -10.85 -30.69 12.46
N GLY A 717 -9.81 -30.80 11.64
CA GLY A 717 -9.37 -29.72 10.73
C GLY A 717 -8.67 -28.55 11.44
N ALA A 718 -8.59 -28.55 12.77
CA ALA A 718 -7.98 -27.47 13.54
C ALA A 718 -6.50 -27.30 13.15
N CYS A 719 -6.13 -26.07 12.79
CA CYS A 719 -4.78 -25.71 12.34
C CYS A 719 -4.31 -24.40 12.98
N ASN A 720 -3.01 -24.11 12.88
CA ASN A 720 -2.46 -22.81 13.26
C ASN A 720 -2.80 -21.77 12.19
N PRO A 721 -3.58 -20.72 12.48
CA PRO A 721 -3.94 -19.67 11.51
C PRO A 721 -2.76 -18.93 10.91
N LEU A 722 -1.65 -18.86 11.66
CA LEU A 722 -0.44 -18.13 11.27
C LEU A 722 0.61 -19.03 10.61
N ASP A 723 0.31 -20.30 10.38
CA ASP A 723 1.20 -21.20 9.66
C ASP A 723 1.29 -20.84 8.17
N LEU A 724 2.47 -21.00 7.57
CA LEU A 724 2.77 -20.61 6.19
C LEU A 724 1.82 -21.29 5.18
N HIS A 725 1.56 -22.59 5.34
CA HIS A 725 0.65 -23.30 4.43
C HIS A 725 -0.80 -22.88 4.66
N THR A 726 -1.19 -22.61 5.91
CA THR A 726 -2.52 -22.11 6.25
C THR A 726 -2.78 -20.74 5.65
N ILE A 727 -1.82 -19.80 5.77
CA ILE A 727 -1.89 -18.47 5.15
C ILE A 727 -1.95 -18.59 3.63
N PHE A 728 -1.15 -19.48 3.02
CA PHE A 728 -1.17 -19.71 1.58
C PHE A 728 -2.53 -20.21 1.08
N ILE A 729 -3.12 -21.19 1.76
CA ILE A 729 -4.44 -21.72 1.43
C ILE A 729 -5.51 -20.62 1.63
N ALA A 730 -5.45 -19.86 2.74
CA ALA A 730 -6.37 -18.76 2.99
C ALA A 730 -6.30 -17.68 1.91
N ALA A 731 -5.10 -17.35 1.43
CA ALA A 731 -4.89 -16.43 0.32
C ALA A 731 -5.57 -16.90 -0.96
N ILE A 732 -5.42 -18.18 -1.33
CA ILE A 732 -6.09 -18.79 -2.50
C ILE A 732 -7.61 -18.70 -2.39
N LEU A 733 -8.15 -19.03 -1.23
CA LEU A 733 -9.59 -18.96 -0.99
C LEU A 733 -10.12 -17.52 -1.10
N LYS A 734 -9.35 -16.55 -0.62
CA LYS A 734 -9.72 -15.14 -0.62
C LYS A 734 -9.60 -14.49 -2.00
N THR A 735 -8.58 -14.81 -2.78
CA THR A 735 -8.42 -14.27 -4.15
C THR A 735 -9.32 -14.96 -5.17
N GLY A 736 -9.84 -16.15 -4.86
CA GLY A 736 -10.56 -16.95 -5.85
C GLY A 736 -9.65 -17.45 -6.97
N SER A 737 -8.34 -17.50 -6.73
CA SER A 737 -7.36 -17.98 -7.71
C SER A 737 -6.15 -18.65 -7.06
N TYR A 738 -5.43 -19.48 -7.82
CA TYR A 738 -4.19 -20.11 -7.39
C TYR A 738 -3.15 -20.10 -8.53
N PRO A 739 -1.84 -20.16 -8.22
CA PRO A 739 -0.81 -20.23 -9.26
C PRO A 739 -0.82 -21.60 -9.93
N THR A 740 -0.91 -21.64 -11.26
CA THR A 740 -0.99 -22.89 -12.06
C THR A 740 0.18 -23.85 -11.73
N GLU A 741 1.36 -23.30 -11.45
CA GLU A 741 2.59 -24.02 -11.10
C GLU A 741 2.46 -24.82 -9.79
N ALA A 742 1.54 -24.45 -8.89
CA ALA A 742 1.31 -25.17 -7.64
C ALA A 742 0.57 -26.51 -7.83
N LEU A 743 -0.10 -26.75 -8.96
CA LEU A 743 -0.95 -27.94 -9.15
C LEU A 743 -0.19 -29.26 -9.01
N ASN A 744 1.08 -29.28 -9.42
CA ASN A 744 1.93 -30.47 -9.35
C ASN A 744 2.73 -30.57 -8.05
N MET A 745 2.50 -29.66 -7.10
CA MET A 745 3.21 -29.61 -5.82
C MET A 745 2.51 -30.47 -4.77
N LYS A 746 3.28 -30.98 -3.82
CA LYS A 746 2.78 -31.45 -2.53
C LYS A 746 3.23 -30.52 -1.41
N LEU A 747 2.35 -30.31 -0.44
CA LEU A 747 2.66 -29.60 0.80
C LEU A 747 3.27 -30.60 1.78
N ASP A 748 4.59 -30.53 1.96
CA ASP A 748 5.38 -31.36 2.88
C ASP A 748 4.98 -31.16 4.33
N THR A 749 3.86 -31.76 4.73
CA THR A 749 3.20 -31.52 6.00
C THR A 749 2.72 -32.81 6.65
N LEU A 750 2.65 -32.82 7.99
CA LEU A 750 2.18 -33.95 8.79
C LEU A 750 1.07 -33.49 9.75
N PRO A 751 -0.06 -34.21 9.87
CA PRO A 751 -1.14 -33.86 10.77
C PRO A 751 -0.66 -33.80 12.22
N VAL A 752 -0.91 -32.67 12.88
CA VAL A 752 -0.41 -32.39 14.24
C VAL A 752 -0.89 -33.42 15.26
N ASN A 753 -2.12 -33.92 15.14
CA ASN A 753 -2.68 -34.92 16.04
C ASN A 753 -1.98 -36.27 15.88
N PHE A 754 -1.61 -36.65 14.64
CA PHE A 754 -0.83 -37.84 14.40
C PHE A 754 0.58 -37.72 14.99
N ALA A 755 1.25 -36.58 14.79
CA ALA A 755 2.57 -36.33 15.36
C ALA A 755 2.55 -36.38 16.90
N ALA A 756 1.64 -35.63 17.54
CA ALA A 756 1.53 -35.56 18.99
C ALA A 756 1.22 -36.94 19.60
N ASN A 757 0.23 -37.66 19.04
CA ASN A 757 -0.16 -38.99 19.51
C ASN A 757 1.03 -39.96 19.52
N ASN A 758 1.84 -39.96 18.46
CA ASN A 758 2.96 -40.89 18.34
C ASN A 758 4.18 -40.46 19.17
N ILE A 759 4.42 -39.16 19.36
CA ILE A 759 5.43 -38.67 20.31
C ILE A 759 5.08 -39.13 21.73
N ILE A 760 3.82 -38.97 22.14
CA ILE A 760 3.39 -39.39 23.47
C ILE A 760 3.47 -40.91 23.64
N ARG A 761 3.04 -41.69 22.64
CA ARG A 761 3.21 -43.15 22.68
C ARG A 761 4.67 -43.55 22.81
N LEU A 762 5.56 -42.94 22.03
CA LEU A 762 6.99 -43.25 22.08
C LEU A 762 7.59 -42.93 23.46
N SER A 763 7.15 -41.83 24.08
CA SER A 763 7.59 -41.46 25.45
C SER A 763 7.14 -42.42 26.55
N LEU A 764 6.08 -43.20 26.31
CA LEU A 764 5.53 -44.16 27.26
C LEU A 764 6.12 -45.57 27.13
N VAL A 765 6.77 -45.88 26.00
CA VAL A 765 6.99 -47.28 25.60
C VAL A 765 8.28 -47.88 26.16
N ARG A 766 9.39 -47.15 26.37
CA ARG A 766 10.64 -47.74 26.93
C ARG A 766 11.71 -46.74 27.44
N PRO A 767 12.66 -47.17 28.30
CA PRO A 767 13.86 -46.40 28.67
C PRO A 767 14.95 -46.32 27.58
N ASP A 768 14.90 -47.15 26.54
CA ASP A 768 15.92 -47.22 25.47
C ASP A 768 15.78 -46.08 24.43
N VAL A 769 14.76 -45.22 24.57
CA VAL A 769 14.55 -44.05 23.71
C VAL A 769 15.47 -42.88 24.06
N TYR A 770 16.01 -42.82 25.28
CA TYR A 770 16.90 -41.74 25.71
C TYR A 770 18.23 -41.78 24.97
N GLY A 771 18.72 -40.61 24.58
CA GLY A 771 19.91 -40.45 23.73
C GLY A 771 19.61 -40.45 22.23
N ASN A 772 18.40 -40.80 21.81
CA ASN A 772 18.00 -40.83 20.40
C ASN A 772 17.41 -39.48 19.91
N VAL A 773 17.49 -39.30 18.59
CA VAL A 773 16.86 -38.21 17.85
C VAL A 773 15.86 -38.81 16.86
N TYR A 774 14.67 -38.23 16.76
CA TYR A 774 13.61 -38.72 15.89
C TYR A 774 13.14 -37.63 14.94
N HIS A 775 13.13 -37.92 13.63
CA HIS A 775 12.52 -37.06 12.62
C HIS A 775 11.02 -37.35 12.51
N VAL A 776 10.19 -36.40 12.93
CA VAL A 776 8.72 -36.50 12.89
C VAL A 776 8.22 -35.72 11.67
N VAL A 777 8.37 -36.35 10.51
CA VAL A 777 8.02 -35.79 9.19
C VAL A 777 7.14 -36.76 8.41
N HIS A 778 6.51 -36.27 7.34
CA HIS A 778 5.79 -37.14 6.41
C HIS A 778 6.78 -37.90 5.50
N PRO A 779 6.65 -39.23 5.32
CA PRO A 779 7.61 -40.02 4.52
C PRO A 779 7.49 -39.74 3.01
N ASP A 780 6.29 -39.45 2.50
CA ASP A 780 6.01 -39.31 1.05
C ASP A 780 5.52 -37.91 0.61
N GLY A 781 5.92 -36.86 1.34
CA GLY A 781 5.71 -35.47 0.94
C GLY A 781 4.33 -34.84 1.20
N GLY A 782 3.53 -35.41 2.10
CA GLY A 782 2.30 -34.78 2.63
C GLY A 782 1.14 -34.65 1.62
N VAL A 783 0.43 -33.52 1.68
CA VAL A 783 -0.86 -33.28 1.01
C VAL A 783 -0.64 -32.82 -0.44
N ALA A 784 -1.25 -33.48 -1.41
CA ALA A 784 -1.24 -33.00 -2.79
C ALA A 784 -2.04 -31.69 -2.92
N PHE A 785 -1.45 -30.65 -3.52
CA PHE A 785 -2.13 -29.36 -3.68
C PHE A 785 -3.41 -29.47 -4.53
N GLN A 786 -3.43 -30.40 -5.48
CA GLN A 786 -4.62 -30.76 -6.24
C GLN A 786 -5.83 -31.13 -5.36
N ASN A 787 -5.62 -31.78 -4.21
CA ASN A 787 -6.70 -32.15 -3.29
C ASN A 787 -7.29 -30.91 -2.61
N ILE A 788 -6.45 -29.92 -2.28
CA ILE A 788 -6.88 -28.62 -1.74
C ILE A 788 -7.77 -27.89 -2.76
N VAL A 789 -7.33 -27.81 -4.02
CA VAL A 789 -8.10 -27.19 -5.10
C VAL A 789 -9.43 -27.92 -5.33
N THR A 790 -9.40 -29.25 -5.38
CA THR A 790 -10.60 -30.06 -5.58
C THR A 790 -11.60 -29.84 -4.44
N SER A 791 -11.11 -29.85 -3.20
CA SER A 791 -11.94 -29.64 -2.00
C SER A 791 -12.53 -28.24 -1.94
N ALA A 792 -11.75 -27.20 -2.28
CA ALA A 792 -12.24 -25.83 -2.34
C ALA A 792 -13.38 -25.67 -3.38
N LYS A 793 -13.25 -26.31 -4.55
CA LYS A 793 -14.32 -26.35 -5.56
C LYS A 793 -15.57 -27.08 -5.05
N LEU A 794 -15.40 -28.20 -4.36
CA LEU A 794 -16.50 -28.96 -3.75
C LEU A 794 -17.21 -28.17 -2.63
N CYS A 795 -16.49 -27.32 -1.90
CA CYS A 795 -17.04 -26.39 -0.92
C CYS A 795 -17.74 -25.16 -1.56
N GLY A 796 -17.88 -25.11 -2.89
CA GLY A 796 -18.58 -24.03 -3.60
C GLY A 796 -17.73 -22.78 -3.83
N VAL A 797 -16.42 -22.83 -3.55
CA VAL A 797 -15.50 -21.70 -3.81
C VAL A 797 -15.16 -21.68 -5.30
N LYS A 798 -15.45 -20.56 -5.96
CA LYS A 798 -15.03 -20.34 -7.35
C LYS A 798 -13.54 -20.01 -7.37
N ILE A 799 -12.72 -21.00 -7.70
CA ILE A 799 -11.27 -20.84 -7.85
C ILE A 799 -10.79 -21.15 -9.28
N ASN A 800 -9.99 -20.24 -9.84
CA ASN A 800 -9.39 -20.38 -11.17
C ASN A 800 -7.86 -20.41 -11.08
N ASP A 801 -7.21 -21.15 -11.98
CA ASP A 801 -5.76 -21.08 -12.11
C ASP A 801 -5.34 -19.82 -12.88
N VAL A 802 -4.21 -19.24 -12.48
CA VAL A 802 -3.56 -18.12 -13.18
C VAL A 802 -2.04 -18.29 -13.12
N PRO A 803 -1.26 -17.76 -14.08
CA PRO A 803 0.20 -17.79 -14.02
C PRO A 803 0.75 -17.19 -12.73
N PHE A 804 1.84 -17.73 -12.18
CA PHE A 804 2.39 -17.32 -10.88
C PHE A 804 2.59 -15.80 -10.74
N GLU A 805 3.20 -15.14 -11.72
CA GLU A 805 3.44 -13.68 -11.67
C GLU A 805 2.14 -12.87 -11.68
N GLN A 806 1.11 -13.36 -12.38
CA GLN A 806 -0.22 -12.75 -12.36
C GLN A 806 -0.89 -12.95 -11.00
N TRP A 807 -0.81 -14.17 -10.44
CA TRP A 807 -1.31 -14.47 -9.09
C TRP A 807 -0.63 -13.58 -8.05
N ARG A 808 0.70 -13.46 -8.13
CA ARG A 808 1.54 -12.61 -7.27
C ARG A 808 1.13 -11.15 -7.36
N SER A 809 0.80 -10.64 -8.54
CA SER A 809 0.29 -9.27 -8.71
C SER A 809 -1.11 -9.08 -8.11
N MET A 810 -2.02 -10.06 -8.25
CA MET A 810 -3.36 -10.03 -7.64
C MET A 810 -3.30 -10.00 -6.12
N MET A 811 -2.31 -10.68 -5.54
CA MET A 811 -2.03 -10.66 -4.10
C MET A 811 -1.61 -9.27 -3.61
N ARG A 812 -1.00 -8.42 -4.45
CA ARG A 812 -0.60 -7.04 -4.10
C ARG A 812 -1.80 -6.09 -3.90
N GLY A 813 -2.98 -6.42 -4.44
CA GLY A 813 -4.20 -5.61 -4.29
C GLY A 813 -5.05 -5.99 -3.07
N HIS A 814 -4.68 -7.03 -2.35
CA HIS A 814 -5.35 -7.49 -1.12
C HIS A 814 -4.35 -7.34 0.03
N SER A 815 -4.83 -7.16 1.27
CA SER A 815 -4.06 -6.90 2.50
C SER A 815 -2.98 -7.94 2.88
N PHE A 816 -2.67 -8.89 1.99
CA PHE A 816 -1.58 -9.87 2.07
C PHE A 816 -0.23 -9.32 1.57
N GLU A 817 -0.09 -7.99 1.46
CA GLU A 817 1.12 -7.27 1.02
C GLU A 817 2.41 -7.67 1.78
N SER A 818 2.29 -8.37 2.91
CA SER A 818 3.40 -8.86 3.73
C SER A 818 4.01 -10.20 3.30
N ALA A 819 3.48 -10.86 2.27
CA ALA A 819 4.06 -12.10 1.75
C ALA A 819 5.32 -11.79 0.91
N ASP A 820 6.46 -11.73 1.61
CA ASP A 820 7.80 -11.47 1.07
C ASP A 820 8.26 -12.57 0.07
N GLU A 821 9.28 -12.29 -0.76
CA GLU A 821 9.94 -13.28 -1.64
C GLU A 821 10.38 -14.53 -0.88
N LEU A 822 10.80 -14.36 0.37
CA LEU A 822 11.18 -15.44 1.28
C LEU A 822 10.00 -16.41 1.57
N LEU A 823 8.77 -15.89 1.66
CA LEU A 823 7.58 -16.71 1.92
C LEU A 823 7.25 -17.59 0.70
N PHE A 824 7.44 -17.04 -0.49
CA PHE A 824 7.33 -17.77 -1.75
C PHE A 824 8.45 -18.80 -1.91
N GLU A 825 9.70 -18.48 -1.61
CA GLU A 825 10.78 -19.47 -1.59
C GLU A 825 10.53 -20.60 -0.58
N LEU A 826 9.96 -20.29 0.60
CA LEU A 826 9.66 -21.30 1.61
C LEU A 826 8.52 -22.25 1.20
N ILE A 827 7.57 -21.79 0.38
CA ILE A 827 6.42 -22.57 -0.11
C ILE A 827 6.75 -23.32 -1.41
N PHE A 828 7.39 -22.64 -2.37
CA PHE A 828 7.65 -23.15 -3.72
C PHE A 828 9.07 -23.69 -3.90
N GLY A 829 9.96 -23.51 -2.93
CA GLY A 829 11.30 -24.08 -2.94
C GLY A 829 11.25 -25.60 -2.86
N LYS A 830 12.07 -26.28 -3.67
CA LYS A 830 12.21 -27.74 -3.61
C LYS A 830 12.79 -28.16 -2.26
N ARG A 831 11.96 -28.75 -1.39
CA ARG A 831 12.45 -29.50 -0.23
C ARG A 831 12.59 -30.97 -0.63
N LEU A 832 13.75 -31.54 -0.30
CA LEU A 832 14.03 -32.96 -0.50
C LEU A 832 13.51 -33.73 0.71
N THR A 833 12.97 -34.92 0.48
CA THR A 833 12.37 -35.78 1.51
C THR A 833 13.43 -36.27 2.48
N LEU A 834 13.26 -35.97 3.77
CA LEU A 834 14.14 -36.47 4.84
C LEU A 834 13.77 -37.89 5.26
N SER A 835 14.77 -38.73 5.53
CA SER A 835 14.55 -40.06 6.11
C SER A 835 13.91 -39.95 7.50
N ALA A 836 12.74 -40.56 7.63
CA ALA A 836 12.02 -40.73 8.90
C ALA A 836 12.02 -42.18 9.39
N LYS A 837 12.89 -43.03 8.81
CA LYS A 837 12.89 -44.49 9.01
C LYS A 837 12.96 -44.91 10.48
N GLN A 838 13.76 -44.22 11.31
CA GLN A 838 13.90 -44.55 12.73
C GLN A 838 12.64 -44.23 13.57
N PHE A 839 11.92 -43.15 13.22
CA PHE A 839 10.65 -42.85 13.88
C PHE A 839 9.60 -43.90 13.47
N TYR A 840 9.48 -44.18 12.17
CA TYR A 840 8.48 -45.12 11.67
C TYR A 840 8.83 -46.60 11.93
N SER A 841 10.09 -46.98 12.17
CA SER A 841 10.44 -48.36 12.55
C SER A 841 9.95 -48.74 13.95
N ILE A 842 9.76 -47.75 14.82
CA ILE A 842 9.21 -47.93 16.16
C ILE A 842 7.69 -47.72 16.17
N VAL A 843 7.18 -46.88 15.26
CA VAL A 843 5.78 -46.40 15.25
C VAL A 843 4.87 -47.10 14.20
N SER A 844 5.38 -47.81 13.18
CA SER A 844 4.56 -48.43 12.09
C SER A 844 4.01 -49.82 12.48
N PRO A 845 2.70 -50.17 12.25
CA PRO A 845 1.82 -49.83 11.12
C PRO A 845 0.56 -49.05 11.53
N LEU A 846 0.73 -47.82 12.03
CA LEU A 846 -0.40 -46.91 12.22
C LEU A 846 -0.50 -46.03 10.98
N ASN A 847 -1.50 -46.31 10.15
CA ASN A 847 -1.78 -45.58 8.93
C ASN A 847 -1.74 -44.07 9.22
N ILE A 848 -0.75 -43.38 8.65
CA ILE A 848 -0.84 -41.94 8.49
C ILE A 848 -2.22 -41.67 7.92
N PRO A 849 -3.05 -40.83 8.56
CA PRO A 849 -4.40 -40.59 8.09
C PRO A 849 -4.38 -40.27 6.60
N ALA A 850 -5.27 -40.89 5.83
CA ALA A 850 -5.36 -40.61 4.41
C ALA A 850 -5.60 -39.10 4.23
N MET A 851 -4.69 -38.43 3.55
CA MET A 851 -4.81 -37.00 3.25
C MET A 851 -5.64 -36.80 1.98
N ASP A 852 -6.82 -37.39 2.00
CA ASP A 852 -7.80 -37.36 0.93
C ASP A 852 -8.68 -36.10 1.01
N ASN A 853 -9.75 -36.07 0.20
CA ASN A 853 -10.65 -34.93 0.15
C ASN A 853 -11.40 -34.69 1.48
N ASP A 854 -11.66 -35.72 2.30
CA ASP A 854 -12.31 -35.54 3.60
C ASP A 854 -11.41 -34.77 4.56
N TYR A 855 -10.12 -35.14 4.59
CA TYR A 855 -9.10 -34.42 5.36
C TYR A 855 -9.00 -32.95 4.93
N THR A 856 -8.86 -32.69 3.63
CA THR A 856 -8.71 -31.32 3.13
C THR A 856 -10.00 -30.50 3.28
N ASN A 857 -11.18 -31.11 3.20
CA ASN A 857 -12.46 -30.45 3.50
C ASN A 857 -12.52 -29.95 4.94
N LYS A 858 -12.13 -30.78 5.93
CA LYS A 858 -12.07 -30.37 7.34
C LYS A 858 -11.11 -29.21 7.55
N TRP A 859 -9.93 -29.27 6.93
CA TRP A 859 -8.94 -28.19 7.00
C TRP A 859 -9.49 -26.89 6.42
N LEU A 860 -10.06 -26.92 5.21
CA LEU A 860 -10.67 -25.75 4.57
C LEU A 860 -11.83 -25.18 5.38
N ALA A 861 -12.70 -26.03 5.93
CA ALA A 861 -13.81 -25.59 6.77
C ALA A 861 -13.32 -24.83 8.01
N PHE A 862 -12.26 -25.33 8.66
CA PHE A 862 -11.66 -24.63 9.79
C PHE A 862 -11.04 -23.29 9.39
N ILE A 863 -10.33 -23.23 8.26
CA ILE A 863 -9.75 -21.99 7.71
C ILE A 863 -10.84 -20.96 7.44
N MET A 864 -11.90 -21.34 6.71
CA MET A 864 -12.99 -20.43 6.34
C MET A 864 -13.74 -19.87 7.56
N GLN A 865 -13.82 -20.64 8.64
CA GLN A 865 -14.47 -20.19 9.88
C GLN A 865 -13.59 -19.22 10.68
N ASN A 866 -12.28 -19.46 10.73
CA ASN A 866 -11.38 -18.86 11.73
C ASN A 866 -10.31 -17.91 11.15
N VAL A 867 -10.08 -17.90 9.84
CA VAL A 867 -9.08 -17.05 9.17
C VAL A 867 -9.81 -15.99 8.34
N ARG A 868 -10.18 -14.87 8.97
CA ARG A 868 -11.02 -13.80 8.37
C ARG A 868 -10.26 -12.54 7.93
N HIS A 869 -8.95 -12.45 8.17
CA HIS A 869 -8.16 -11.24 7.95
C HIS A 869 -7.09 -11.46 6.89
#